data_AF-A0A2N2U069-F1
#
_entry.id   AF-A0A2N2U069-F1
#
_cell.length_a   1.000
_cell.length_b   1.000
_cell.length_c   1.000
_cell.angle_alpha   90.00
_cell.angle_beta   90.00
_cell.angle_gamma   90.00
#
_symmetry.space_group_name_H-M   'P 1'
#
loop_
_entity.id
_entity.type
_entity.pdbx_description
1 polymer ?
#
loop_
_entity_poly.entity_id
_entity_poly.type
_entity_poly.pdbx_seq_one_letter_code
_entity_poly.pdbx_strand_id
1 'polypeptide(L)'
;RTPMQWDGGTNGGFSSADPARLFLPPIDDPVYGFGAVNVESQHRNPSSLLNWTRRLITMRRAHRAFGRGSLRFLRPGNRKILAYLREHKDETILCVANLSRAPQAVELDLSAFRQRVPVELMGRSRFPPIGDLPYLLTLSGYGCFAFRLATDVEAPPWHEERPVPPDLPVLVLVDSGWRTLFARTEDGAGVNPLMARRAREQLERQIIPHYLQAQPWFADRDAAVEKYAFDMTREWSVASCSWLLATVSVVLAGGENHRYAIPLALAWEDEDEGRAAALLHATLAKVRRRARVGVLFDAFWDDRFCCAVVSAMERGETLDLDEGSMLFNATDAYPGFSCPVGSEAITHEVSEHGRLRVNLDDRLVLKSYRWLLEGTHPELEISRFLTETAHFPHIPQLAGTVEFANAQGERSTLAILECYAKNQGDAWHYTLDYLTRHLDACRVSPEPPDARHAAYLTLMKTLGLRTAQFHQALALPDEVGAFGSEPVSAGDIVDWVNTARHQMEAMFELLEQALPRLSDAAQSLARSLRAARPRLYRRILRASGVRLDAMKTRCHGNYHLGQAWLVNNDFLIANYGGAPGRSWGERRRKHAPLQDVAGMLLSLSEVGAAALAEVAADSPEVGAMLQRHVDDWERAARRAFFQSYRKAMTGHPSFPADPAEAEALMTLFLAEKSILQVNVALARDSAGVGAAMQRLIQVARR
;
A
#
# COMPACT_ATOMS: atom_id res chain seq x y z
N ARG A 1 42.93 27.69 -27.34
CA ARG A 1 42.06 27.30 -26.21
C ARG A 1 42.91 26.45 -25.28
N THR A 2 42.72 26.56 -23.97
CA THR A 2 43.42 25.69 -23.01
C THR A 2 43.20 24.21 -23.38
N PRO A 3 44.24 23.36 -23.32
CA PRO A 3 44.11 21.93 -23.58
C PRO A 3 42.99 21.29 -22.75
N MET A 4 42.22 20.39 -23.38
CA MET A 4 41.18 19.64 -22.68
C MET A 4 41.81 18.60 -21.73
N GLN A 5 41.31 18.51 -20.51
CA GLN A 5 41.78 17.57 -19.48
C GLN A 5 41.00 16.24 -19.60
N TRP A 6 41.52 15.28 -20.35
CA TRP A 6 40.89 13.99 -20.58
C TRP A 6 41.06 13.02 -19.40
N ASP A 7 42.27 12.91 -18.86
CA ASP A 7 42.62 12.02 -17.75
C ASP A 7 43.68 12.65 -16.82
N GLY A 8 44.12 11.90 -15.80
CA GLY A 8 45.15 12.33 -14.84
C GLY A 8 46.60 12.06 -15.30
N GLY A 9 46.80 11.61 -16.54
CA GLY A 9 48.11 11.28 -17.10
C GLY A 9 48.87 12.49 -17.66
N THR A 10 49.93 12.22 -18.43
CA THR A 10 50.80 13.23 -19.02
C THR A 10 50.00 14.27 -19.82
N ASN A 11 50.22 15.55 -19.52
CA ASN A 11 49.50 16.70 -20.11
C ASN A 11 47.97 16.59 -20.04
N GLY A 12 47.43 15.92 -19.02
CA GLY A 12 46.00 15.68 -18.86
C GLY A 12 45.39 14.81 -19.95
N GLY A 13 46.17 13.93 -20.57
CA GLY A 13 45.72 13.04 -21.66
C GLY A 13 45.52 13.75 -23.02
N PHE A 14 45.83 15.05 -23.12
CA PHE A 14 45.69 15.81 -24.37
C PHE A 14 46.80 15.51 -25.38
N SER A 15 48.03 15.24 -24.91
CA SER A 15 49.19 14.99 -25.75
C SER A 15 50.26 14.21 -25.00
N SER A 16 51.01 13.37 -25.70
CA SER A 16 52.20 12.69 -25.18
C SER A 16 53.51 13.46 -25.39
N ALA A 17 53.45 14.67 -25.96
CA ALA A 17 54.63 15.51 -26.16
C ALA A 17 55.25 15.96 -24.83
N ASP A 18 56.53 16.33 -24.87
CA ASP A 18 57.18 17.02 -23.75
C ASP A 18 56.36 18.28 -23.36
N PRO A 19 55.99 18.47 -22.07
CA PRO A 19 55.24 19.63 -21.62
C PRO A 19 55.83 20.97 -22.07
N ALA A 20 57.16 21.08 -22.18
CA ALA A 20 57.84 22.31 -22.63
C ALA A 20 57.60 22.63 -24.11
N ARG A 21 57.16 21.64 -24.90
CA ARG A 21 56.85 21.79 -26.33
C ARG A 21 55.38 22.11 -26.59
N LEU A 22 54.54 22.15 -25.55
CA LEU A 22 53.13 22.51 -25.70
C LEU A 22 53.01 24.02 -25.94
N PHE A 23 52.28 24.37 -27.01
CA PHE A 23 52.00 25.77 -27.33
C PHE A 23 51.21 26.49 -26.22
N LEU A 24 50.35 25.76 -25.51
CA LEU A 24 49.67 26.23 -24.29
C LEU A 24 49.73 25.12 -23.24
N PRO A 25 50.10 25.43 -21.98
CA PRO A 25 50.12 24.43 -20.92
C PRO A 25 48.71 23.99 -20.52
N PRO A 26 48.53 22.75 -20.05
CA PRO A 26 47.30 22.33 -19.39
C PRO A 26 47.16 23.03 -18.03
N ILE A 27 45.95 22.99 -17.47
CA ILE A 27 45.70 23.50 -16.11
C ILE A 27 46.29 22.50 -15.11
N ASP A 28 47.22 22.95 -14.28
CA ASP A 28 47.98 22.12 -13.32
C ASP A 28 47.91 22.67 -11.89
N ASP A 29 46.82 23.36 -11.54
CA ASP A 29 46.62 23.85 -10.18
C ASP A 29 45.99 22.76 -9.27
N PRO A 30 46.16 22.83 -7.94
CA PRO A 30 45.66 21.81 -7.04
C PRO A 30 44.13 21.63 -7.00
N VAL A 31 43.36 22.62 -7.46
CA VAL A 31 41.89 22.65 -7.34
C VAL A 31 41.21 22.25 -8.65
N TYR A 32 41.68 22.78 -9.79
CA TYR A 32 41.12 22.55 -11.11
C TYR A 32 42.08 21.84 -12.08
N GLY A 33 43.26 21.42 -11.61
CA GLY A 33 44.25 20.73 -12.42
C GLY A 33 43.80 19.35 -12.90
N PHE A 34 44.44 18.86 -13.96
CA PHE A 34 44.00 17.63 -14.64
C PHE A 34 44.14 16.38 -13.75
N GLY A 35 44.93 16.42 -12.68
CA GLY A 35 44.95 15.35 -11.67
C GLY A 35 43.66 15.23 -10.86
N ALA A 36 42.90 16.33 -10.68
CA ALA A 36 41.68 16.38 -9.89
C ALA A 36 40.42 16.49 -10.75
N VAL A 37 40.43 17.36 -11.77
CA VAL A 37 39.28 17.64 -12.64
C VAL A 37 39.62 17.25 -14.08
N ASN A 38 39.19 16.05 -14.48
CA ASN A 38 39.35 15.54 -15.84
C ASN A 38 38.11 14.76 -16.30
N VAL A 39 37.98 14.50 -17.60
CA VAL A 39 36.84 13.81 -18.20
C VAL A 39 36.65 12.41 -17.59
N GLU A 40 37.72 11.64 -17.41
CA GLU A 40 37.65 10.29 -16.80
C GLU A 40 37.05 10.33 -15.39
N SER A 41 37.54 11.21 -14.53
CA SER A 41 37.12 11.35 -13.14
C SER A 41 35.69 11.88 -13.06
N GLN A 42 35.34 12.85 -13.91
CA GLN A 42 33.97 13.35 -14.02
C GLN A 42 33.03 12.28 -14.58
N HIS A 43 33.47 11.42 -15.48
CA HIS A 43 32.67 10.31 -16.01
C HIS A 43 32.32 9.32 -14.91
N ARG A 44 33.30 8.95 -14.07
CA ARG A 44 33.11 8.02 -12.94
C ARG A 44 32.27 8.60 -11.80
N ASN A 45 32.33 9.92 -11.55
CA ASN A 45 31.56 10.56 -10.48
C ASN A 45 30.14 10.94 -10.96
N PRO A 46 29.06 10.30 -10.45
CA PRO A 46 27.68 10.59 -10.88
C PRO A 46 27.19 12.00 -10.49
N SER A 47 27.87 12.67 -9.57
CA SER A 47 27.57 14.04 -9.13
C SER A 47 28.39 15.11 -9.86
N SER A 48 29.24 14.71 -10.82
CA SER A 48 30.07 15.65 -11.59
C SER A 48 29.25 16.61 -12.44
N LEU A 49 29.85 17.75 -12.79
CA LEU A 49 29.27 18.70 -13.72
C LEU A 49 29.00 18.06 -15.09
N LEU A 50 29.88 17.19 -15.58
CA LEU A 50 29.67 16.44 -16.82
C LEU A 50 28.40 15.59 -16.75
N ASN A 51 28.24 14.76 -15.72
CA ASN A 51 27.07 13.89 -15.58
C ASN A 51 25.80 14.70 -15.30
N TRP A 52 25.89 15.80 -14.55
CA TRP A 52 24.79 16.74 -14.36
C TRP A 52 24.35 17.38 -15.70
N THR A 53 25.29 17.86 -16.50
CA THR A 53 25.01 18.46 -17.81
C THR A 53 24.41 17.43 -18.78
N ARG A 54 24.94 16.19 -18.80
CA ARG A 54 24.36 15.09 -19.59
C ARG A 54 22.91 14.82 -19.19
N ARG A 55 22.60 14.78 -17.90
CA ARG A 55 21.21 14.62 -17.40
C ARG A 55 20.30 15.75 -17.89
N LEU A 56 20.74 17.01 -17.82
CA LEU A 56 19.94 18.15 -18.31
C LEU A 56 19.70 18.10 -19.82
N ILE A 57 20.71 17.72 -20.61
CA ILE A 57 20.56 17.58 -22.06
C ILE A 57 19.57 16.47 -22.39
N THR A 58 19.65 15.33 -21.69
CA THR A 58 18.71 14.22 -21.84
C THR A 58 17.29 14.65 -21.48
N MET A 59 17.08 15.30 -20.34
CA MET A 59 15.80 15.86 -19.92
C MET A 59 15.24 16.84 -20.98
N ARG A 60 16.09 17.78 -21.46
CA ARG A 60 15.68 18.74 -22.50
C ARG A 60 15.26 18.05 -23.81
N ARG A 61 15.91 16.93 -24.18
CA ARG A 61 15.57 16.16 -25.39
C ARG A 61 14.28 15.36 -25.23
N ALA A 62 14.00 14.89 -24.01
CA ALA A 62 12.80 14.12 -23.69
C ALA A 62 11.52 14.99 -23.78
N HIS A 63 11.60 16.25 -23.35
CA HIS A 63 10.44 17.14 -23.29
C HIS A 63 10.44 18.22 -24.37
N ARG A 64 9.51 18.11 -25.33
CA ARG A 64 9.42 19.05 -26.45
C ARG A 64 9.04 20.46 -26.01
N ALA A 65 8.33 20.62 -24.88
CA ALA A 65 7.98 21.92 -24.34
C ALA A 65 9.21 22.84 -24.11
N PHE A 66 10.39 22.30 -23.76
CA PHE A 66 11.60 23.13 -23.60
C PHE A 66 12.14 23.71 -24.92
N GLY A 67 11.96 23.00 -26.03
CA GLY A 67 12.48 23.41 -27.35
C GLY A 67 11.46 24.16 -28.21
N ARG A 68 10.19 23.74 -28.16
CA ARG A 68 9.11 24.20 -29.05
C ARG A 68 7.93 24.84 -28.33
N GLY A 69 7.88 24.74 -27.00
CA GLY A 69 6.77 25.29 -26.22
C GLY A 69 6.86 26.80 -26.01
N SER A 70 5.69 27.41 -25.77
CA SER A 70 5.56 28.81 -25.36
C SER A 70 6.26 29.05 -24.01
N LEU A 71 6.42 30.32 -23.63
CA LEU A 71 7.00 30.72 -22.35
C LEU A 71 6.06 31.71 -21.68
N ARG A 72 5.59 31.39 -20.48
CA ARG A 72 4.72 32.27 -19.68
C ARG A 72 5.29 32.44 -18.27
N PHE A 73 5.67 33.67 -17.91
CA PHE A 73 6.19 33.96 -16.58
C PHE A 73 5.09 33.96 -15.52
N LEU A 74 5.37 33.33 -14.38
CA LEU A 74 4.62 33.52 -13.16
C LEU A 74 5.26 34.67 -12.38
N ARG A 75 4.44 35.44 -11.65
CA ARG A 75 4.90 36.62 -10.90
C ARG A 75 4.70 36.41 -9.39
N PRO A 76 5.48 35.53 -8.74
CA PRO A 76 5.39 35.34 -7.30
C PRO A 76 5.78 36.61 -6.53
N GLY A 77 5.28 36.74 -5.30
CA GLY A 77 5.66 37.84 -4.41
C GLY A 77 7.16 37.86 -4.07
N ASN A 78 7.80 36.68 -4.01
CA ASN A 78 9.24 36.56 -3.76
C ASN A 78 10.06 36.80 -5.03
N ARG A 79 10.62 38.01 -5.17
CA ARG A 79 11.43 38.43 -6.33
C ARG A 79 12.77 37.70 -6.50
N LYS A 80 13.21 36.90 -5.51
CA LYS A 80 14.41 36.06 -5.62
C LYS A 80 14.14 34.76 -6.38
N ILE A 81 12.86 34.44 -6.60
CA ILE A 81 12.44 33.27 -7.36
C ILE A 81 12.04 33.70 -8.77
N LEU A 82 12.61 33.02 -9.76
CA LEU A 82 12.15 33.07 -11.14
C LEU A 82 11.26 31.86 -11.40
N ALA A 83 9.99 32.08 -11.69
CA ALA A 83 9.04 31.01 -12.02
C ALA A 83 8.41 31.25 -13.39
N TYR A 84 8.33 30.21 -14.22
CA TYR A 84 7.71 30.28 -15.54
C TYR A 84 7.21 28.92 -16.00
N LEU A 85 6.27 28.93 -16.93
CA LEU A 85 5.70 27.77 -17.58
C LEU A 85 6.22 27.63 -19.01
N ARG A 86 6.44 26.39 -19.44
CA ARG A 86 6.62 26.01 -20.83
C ARG A 86 5.46 25.13 -21.27
N GLU A 87 4.70 25.55 -22.27
CA GLU A 87 3.48 24.85 -22.70
C GLU A 87 3.64 24.42 -24.17
N HIS A 88 3.39 23.14 -24.47
CA HIS A 88 3.39 22.61 -25.83
C HIS A 88 2.38 21.47 -25.96
N LYS A 89 1.27 21.71 -26.64
CA LYS A 89 0.12 20.79 -26.71
C LYS A 89 -0.34 20.44 -25.29
N ASP A 90 -0.41 19.15 -24.96
CA ASP A 90 -0.87 18.65 -23.67
C ASP A 90 0.24 18.67 -22.59
N GLU A 91 1.49 19.00 -22.96
CA GLU A 91 2.62 19.08 -22.03
C GLU A 91 2.76 20.48 -21.45
N THR A 92 2.71 20.58 -20.12
CA THR A 92 2.97 21.81 -19.37
C THR A 92 4.08 21.57 -18.35
N ILE A 93 5.13 22.40 -18.40
CA ILE A 93 6.29 22.31 -17.51
C ILE A 93 6.44 23.60 -16.70
N LEU A 94 6.36 23.48 -15.39
CA LEU A 94 6.65 24.55 -14.43
C LEU A 94 8.13 24.54 -14.06
N CYS A 95 8.83 25.62 -14.40
CA CYS A 95 10.21 25.86 -14.00
C CYS A 95 10.23 26.87 -12.85
N VAL A 96 10.92 26.53 -11.76
CA VAL A 96 11.09 27.40 -10.58
C VAL A 96 12.57 27.41 -10.22
N ALA A 97 13.20 28.58 -10.26
CA ALA A 97 14.61 28.74 -9.97
C ALA A 97 14.83 29.76 -8.87
N ASN A 98 15.60 29.38 -7.85
CA ASN A 98 16.08 30.29 -6.84
C ASN A 98 17.34 31.01 -7.34
N LEU A 99 17.29 32.33 -7.46
CA LEU A 99 18.43 33.15 -7.88
C LEU A 99 19.30 33.62 -6.69
N SER A 100 18.93 33.24 -5.46
CA SER A 100 19.64 33.55 -4.23
C SER A 100 20.53 32.40 -3.77
N ARG A 101 21.63 32.73 -3.08
CA ARG A 101 22.46 31.76 -2.34
C ARG A 101 21.76 31.16 -1.10
N ALA A 102 20.72 31.81 -0.60
CA ALA A 102 19.99 31.35 0.59
C ALA A 102 18.74 30.57 0.17
N PRO A 103 18.26 29.61 0.99
CA PRO A 103 16.96 28.96 0.77
C PRO A 103 15.84 30.00 0.66
N GLN A 104 14.89 29.76 -0.24
CA GLN A 104 13.75 30.65 -0.49
C GLN A 104 12.46 29.84 -0.54
N ALA A 105 11.43 30.32 0.15
CA ALA A 105 10.05 29.86 -0.01
C ALA A 105 9.29 30.73 -1.02
N VAL A 106 8.31 30.14 -1.69
CA VAL A 106 7.45 30.81 -2.66
C VAL A 106 6.05 30.22 -2.67
N GLU A 107 5.06 31.10 -2.79
CA GLU A 107 3.68 30.76 -3.12
C GLU A 107 3.45 31.03 -4.61
N LEU A 108 2.96 30.03 -5.33
CA LEU A 108 2.64 30.12 -6.74
C LEU A 108 1.14 29.96 -6.95
N ASP A 109 0.51 30.93 -7.60
CA ASP A 109 -0.84 30.75 -8.11
C ASP A 109 -0.82 29.79 -9.29
N LEU A 110 -1.27 28.56 -9.05
CA LEU A 110 -1.41 27.50 -10.02
C LEU A 110 -2.87 27.05 -10.17
N SER A 111 -3.85 27.86 -9.73
CA SER A 111 -5.27 27.53 -9.73
C SER A 111 -5.81 27.01 -11.07
N ALA A 112 -5.26 27.51 -12.19
CA ALA A 112 -5.57 27.05 -13.55
C ALA A 112 -5.22 25.57 -13.82
N PHE A 113 -4.44 24.94 -12.95
CA PHE A 113 -3.97 23.57 -13.03
C PHE A 113 -4.47 22.71 -11.87
N ARG A 114 -5.60 23.09 -11.27
CA ARG A 114 -6.26 22.33 -10.19
C ARG A 114 -6.34 20.84 -10.52
N GLN A 115 -6.12 20.00 -9.51
CA GLN A 115 -6.08 18.53 -9.58
C GLN A 115 -4.90 17.92 -10.38
N ARG A 116 -4.04 18.72 -11.01
CA ARG A 116 -2.82 18.20 -11.65
C ARG A 116 -1.75 17.89 -10.60
N VAL A 117 -1.01 16.83 -10.83
CA VAL A 117 0.10 16.37 -9.96
C VAL A 117 1.43 16.89 -10.53
N PRO A 118 2.18 17.74 -9.82
CA PRO A 118 3.52 18.14 -10.26
C PRO A 118 4.51 16.98 -10.11
N VAL A 119 5.18 16.61 -11.20
CA VAL A 119 6.21 15.56 -11.23
C VAL A 119 7.56 16.18 -11.57
N GLU A 120 8.52 16.11 -10.65
CA GLU A 120 9.85 16.70 -10.83
C GLU A 120 10.64 15.95 -11.92
N LEU A 121 11.20 16.63 -12.91
CA LEU A 121 11.69 16.00 -14.12
C LEU A 121 13.05 15.29 -13.98
N MET A 122 13.87 15.62 -12.98
CA MET A 122 15.19 15.01 -12.80
C MET A 122 15.13 13.70 -11.99
N GLY A 123 14.43 13.72 -10.86
CA GLY A 123 14.27 12.63 -9.91
C GLY A 123 12.89 11.99 -9.93
N ARG A 124 11.96 12.48 -10.75
CA ARG A 124 10.62 11.89 -10.99
C ARG A 124 9.73 11.79 -9.76
N SER A 125 10.08 12.53 -8.72
CA SER A 125 9.31 12.61 -7.49
C SER A 125 7.98 13.32 -7.74
N ARG A 126 6.91 12.73 -7.24
CA ARG A 126 5.54 13.27 -7.30
C ARG A 126 5.33 14.20 -6.11
N PHE A 127 4.71 15.33 -6.36
CA PHE A 127 4.34 16.31 -5.34
C PHE A 127 2.81 16.32 -5.14
N PRO A 128 2.29 16.89 -4.03
CA PRO A 128 0.86 16.98 -3.79
C PRO A 128 0.12 17.61 -4.98
N PRO A 129 -1.08 17.12 -5.34
CA PRO A 129 -1.90 17.72 -6.39
C PRO A 129 -2.16 19.20 -6.10
N ILE A 130 -2.34 19.97 -7.17
CA ILE A 130 -2.62 21.40 -7.05
C ILE A 130 -4.06 21.59 -6.56
N GLY A 131 -4.19 22.11 -5.34
CA GLY A 131 -5.48 22.43 -4.72
C GLY A 131 -5.97 23.85 -5.03
N ASP A 132 -6.88 24.35 -4.18
CA ASP A 132 -7.45 25.70 -4.29
C ASP A 132 -6.56 26.79 -3.67
N LEU A 133 -5.63 26.41 -2.79
CA LEU A 133 -4.68 27.33 -2.15
C LEU A 133 -3.44 27.56 -3.03
N PRO A 134 -2.73 28.70 -2.88
CA PRO A 134 -1.45 28.92 -3.53
C PRO A 134 -0.46 27.77 -3.26
N TYR A 135 0.22 27.32 -4.31
CA TYR A 135 1.12 26.18 -4.22
C TYR A 135 2.45 26.59 -3.58
N LEU A 136 2.72 26.04 -2.40
CA LEU A 136 3.91 26.35 -1.60
C LEU A 136 5.11 25.50 -2.04
N LEU A 137 6.24 26.14 -2.32
CA LEU A 137 7.51 25.48 -2.60
C LEU A 137 8.65 26.11 -1.79
N THR A 138 9.61 25.28 -1.38
CA THR A 138 10.88 25.72 -0.80
C THR A 138 12.04 25.19 -1.63
N LEU A 139 12.95 26.07 -2.03
CA LEU A 139 14.12 25.74 -2.84
C LEU A 139 15.41 26.06 -2.06
N SER A 140 16.40 25.18 -2.17
CA SER A 140 17.76 25.45 -1.69
C SER A 140 18.41 26.62 -2.44
N GLY A 141 19.52 27.15 -1.91
CA GLY A 141 20.29 28.20 -2.60
C GLY A 141 20.71 27.77 -4.00
N TYR A 142 20.44 28.61 -5.00
CA TYR A 142 20.64 28.30 -6.43
C TYR A 142 19.93 27.04 -6.95
N GLY A 143 19.02 26.47 -6.15
CA GLY A 143 18.24 25.30 -6.53
C GLY A 143 17.22 25.63 -7.62
N CYS A 144 16.97 24.65 -8.47
CA CYS A 144 15.92 24.74 -9.48
C CYS A 144 15.09 23.46 -9.52
N PHE A 145 13.80 23.62 -9.74
CA PHE A 145 12.90 22.54 -10.09
C PHE A 145 12.33 22.76 -11.49
N ALA A 146 12.14 21.65 -12.21
CA ALA A 146 11.28 21.60 -13.37
C ALA A 146 10.23 20.53 -13.12
N PHE A 147 8.95 20.89 -13.12
CA PHE A 147 7.83 19.99 -12.87
C PHE A 147 7.01 19.82 -14.13
N ARG A 148 6.71 18.59 -14.55
CA ARG A 148 5.61 18.31 -15.47
C ARG A 148 4.30 18.35 -14.68
N LEU A 149 3.33 19.16 -15.11
CA LEU A 149 2.01 19.21 -14.48
C LEU A 149 1.12 18.13 -15.09
N ALA A 150 1.17 16.94 -14.47
CA ALA A 150 0.58 15.70 -14.97
C ALA A 150 -0.93 15.60 -14.66
N THR A 151 -1.69 15.04 -15.59
CA THR A 151 -3.09 14.60 -15.40
C THR A 151 -3.21 13.08 -15.38
N ASP A 152 -2.13 12.39 -15.71
CA ASP A 152 -2.01 10.95 -15.93
C ASP A 152 -1.26 10.24 -14.80
N VAL A 153 -0.99 10.94 -13.70
CA VAL A 153 -0.23 10.46 -12.55
C VAL A 153 -1.08 10.64 -11.31
N GLU A 154 -1.22 9.58 -10.52
CA GLU A 154 -1.89 9.64 -9.22
C GLU A 154 -1.09 10.47 -8.21
N ALA A 155 -1.80 11.05 -7.24
CA ALA A 155 -1.18 11.77 -6.13
C ALA A 155 -0.17 10.88 -5.39
N PRO A 156 0.83 11.46 -4.72
CA PRO A 156 1.74 10.69 -3.87
C PRO A 156 0.94 9.87 -2.85
N PRO A 157 1.33 8.62 -2.54
CA PRO A 157 0.55 7.74 -1.65
C PRO A 157 0.45 8.27 -0.21
N TRP A 158 1.39 9.14 0.20
CA TRP A 158 1.37 9.84 1.49
C TRP A 158 0.53 11.12 1.46
N HIS A 159 0.01 11.53 0.30
CA HIS A 159 -0.85 12.71 0.20
C HIS A 159 -2.25 12.37 0.69
N GLU A 160 -2.63 12.96 1.83
CA GLU A 160 -3.99 12.88 2.34
C GLU A 160 -4.82 14.03 1.77
N GLU A 161 -5.53 13.79 0.66
CA GLU A 161 -6.64 14.67 0.28
C GLU A 161 -7.81 14.34 1.21
N ARG A 162 -8.14 15.27 2.12
CA ARG A 162 -9.25 15.10 3.07
C ARG A 162 -10.48 15.83 2.52
N PRO A 163 -11.32 15.21 1.68
CA PRO A 163 -12.52 15.87 1.17
C PRO A 163 -13.43 16.22 2.35
N VAL A 164 -13.79 17.50 2.48
CA VAL A 164 -14.88 17.92 3.37
C VAL A 164 -16.18 17.55 2.66
N PRO A 165 -17.06 16.73 3.24
CA PRO A 165 -18.33 16.41 2.62
C PRO A 165 -19.14 17.71 2.42
N PRO A 166 -19.59 18.03 1.19
CA PRO A 166 -20.52 19.12 0.99
C PRO A 166 -21.89 18.71 1.56
N ASP A 167 -22.43 19.54 2.46
CA ASP A 167 -23.76 19.41 3.08
C ASP A 167 -24.02 18.19 3.98
N LEU A 168 -23.45 18.20 5.19
CA LEU A 168 -23.79 17.24 6.25
C LEU A 168 -25.24 17.44 6.75
N PRO A 169 -26.06 16.36 6.85
CA PRO A 169 -27.41 16.44 7.40
C PRO A 169 -27.38 16.87 8.89
N VAL A 170 -28.43 17.54 9.35
CA VAL A 170 -28.58 17.94 10.77
C VAL A 170 -29.50 16.95 11.49
N LEU A 171 -28.98 16.34 12.55
CA LEU A 171 -29.69 15.44 13.46
C LEU A 171 -29.99 16.16 14.77
N VAL A 172 -31.25 16.17 15.19
CA VAL A 172 -31.66 16.83 16.45
C VAL A 172 -31.72 15.81 17.57
N LEU A 173 -30.90 16.02 18.62
CA LEU A 173 -30.89 15.22 19.83
C LEU A 173 -31.76 15.88 20.90
N VAL A 174 -32.58 15.09 21.61
CA VAL A 174 -33.37 15.58 22.75
C VAL A 174 -32.52 15.64 24.03
N ASP A 175 -33.10 16.11 25.13
CA ASP A 175 -32.38 16.33 26.39
C ASP A 175 -31.70 15.09 26.96
N SER A 176 -32.11 13.90 26.56
CA SER A 176 -31.53 12.63 26.99
C SER A 176 -30.25 12.23 26.23
N GLY A 177 -29.75 13.07 25.30
CA GLY A 177 -28.48 12.85 24.61
C GLY A 177 -28.51 11.60 23.73
N TRP A 178 -27.61 10.66 23.99
CA TRP A 178 -27.53 9.38 23.26
C TRP A 178 -28.82 8.57 23.31
N ARG A 179 -29.57 8.64 24.41
CA ARG A 179 -30.88 7.98 24.55
C ARG A 179 -31.88 8.38 23.48
N THR A 180 -31.71 9.52 22.81
CA THR A 180 -32.52 9.90 21.64
C THR A 180 -32.45 8.84 20.53
N LEU A 181 -31.31 8.16 20.40
CA LEU A 181 -31.02 7.25 19.29
C LEU A 181 -31.44 5.80 19.59
N PHE A 182 -31.62 5.45 20.86
CA PHE A 182 -31.89 4.07 21.27
C PHE A 182 -33.05 3.87 22.26
N ALA A 183 -33.69 4.93 22.75
CA ALA A 183 -34.86 4.78 23.62
C ALA A 183 -35.97 3.97 22.92
N ARG A 184 -36.40 2.87 23.55
CA ARG A 184 -37.56 2.11 23.10
C ARG A 184 -38.82 2.80 23.63
N THR A 185 -39.95 2.63 22.93
CA THR A 185 -41.25 3.26 23.28
C THR A 185 -41.75 2.98 24.70
N GLU A 186 -41.13 2.03 25.41
CA GLU A 186 -41.50 1.59 26.76
C GLU A 186 -40.61 2.20 27.87
N ASP A 187 -39.53 2.93 27.52
CA ASP A 187 -38.64 3.58 28.48
C ASP A 187 -39.26 4.91 28.97
N GLY A 188 -39.87 4.88 30.16
CA GLY A 188 -40.59 6.01 30.75
C GLY A 188 -39.76 7.28 31.04
N ALA A 189 -40.52 8.38 31.11
CA ALA A 189 -40.21 9.74 31.59
C ALA A 189 -38.96 10.46 31.02
N GLY A 190 -39.18 11.28 29.98
CA GLY A 190 -38.26 12.37 29.59
C GLY A 190 -37.85 12.42 28.12
N VAL A 191 -38.17 11.39 27.33
CA VAL A 191 -37.90 11.35 25.89
C VAL A 191 -39.23 11.48 25.14
N ASN A 192 -39.35 12.44 24.22
CA ASN A 192 -40.50 12.49 23.32
C ASN A 192 -40.36 11.33 22.30
N PRO A 193 -41.19 10.26 22.39
CA PRO A 193 -41.00 9.05 21.60
C PRO A 193 -41.12 9.30 20.10
N LEU A 194 -41.91 10.31 19.70
CA LEU A 194 -42.03 10.72 18.30
C LEU A 194 -40.73 11.33 17.75
N MET A 195 -40.06 12.16 18.56
CA MET A 195 -38.78 12.77 18.17
C MET A 195 -37.65 11.74 18.11
N ALA A 196 -37.58 10.83 19.09
CA ALA A 196 -36.62 9.73 19.09
C ALA A 196 -36.80 8.83 17.85
N ARG A 197 -38.06 8.46 17.55
CA ARG A 197 -38.40 7.69 16.34
C ARG A 197 -37.99 8.42 15.06
N ARG A 198 -38.26 9.72 14.94
CA ARG A 198 -37.88 10.52 13.77
C ARG A 198 -36.36 10.62 13.61
N ALA A 199 -35.62 10.80 14.70
CA ALA A 199 -34.15 10.83 14.69
C ALA A 199 -33.57 9.49 14.23
N ARG A 200 -34.13 8.37 14.72
CA ARG A 200 -33.74 7.01 14.27
C ARG A 200 -34.08 6.75 12.81
N GLU A 201 -35.29 7.11 12.37
CA GLU A 201 -35.69 7.00 10.96
C GLU A 201 -34.77 7.84 10.05
N GLN A 202 -34.35 9.02 10.50
CA GLN A 202 -33.39 9.86 9.76
C GLN A 202 -32.00 9.19 9.70
N LEU A 203 -31.53 8.60 10.80
CA LEU A 203 -30.28 7.85 10.83
C LEU A 203 -30.30 6.68 9.84
N GLU A 204 -31.32 5.84 9.92
CA GLU A 204 -31.45 4.62 9.10
C GLU A 204 -31.69 4.90 7.62
N ARG A 205 -32.43 5.97 7.28
CA ARG A 205 -32.83 6.25 5.89
C ARG A 205 -31.97 7.28 5.15
N GLN A 206 -31.26 8.14 5.87
CA GLN A 206 -30.52 9.25 5.26
C GLN A 206 -29.04 9.26 5.63
N ILE A 207 -28.73 9.22 6.93
CA ILE A 207 -27.37 9.46 7.42
C ILE A 207 -26.47 8.23 7.21
N ILE A 208 -26.86 7.07 7.74
CA ILE A 208 -26.08 5.82 7.68
C ILE A 208 -25.89 5.35 6.22
N PRO A 209 -26.92 5.32 5.35
CA PRO A 209 -26.74 4.91 3.97
C PRO A 209 -25.72 5.78 3.23
N HIS A 210 -25.83 7.11 3.38
CA HIS A 210 -24.91 8.04 2.73
C HIS A 210 -23.47 7.88 3.25
N TYR A 211 -23.32 7.78 4.57
CA TYR A 211 -22.01 7.59 5.18
C TYR A 211 -21.35 6.29 4.70
N LEU A 212 -22.05 5.14 4.81
CA LEU A 212 -21.51 3.82 4.43
C LEU A 212 -21.13 3.75 2.95
N GLN A 213 -21.93 4.33 2.06
CA GLN A 213 -21.65 4.36 0.62
C GLN A 213 -20.39 5.17 0.27
N ALA A 214 -20.07 6.19 1.08
CA ALA A 214 -18.84 6.97 0.95
C ALA A 214 -17.61 6.24 1.51
N GLN A 215 -17.77 5.18 2.30
CA GLN A 215 -16.66 4.49 2.94
C GLN A 215 -16.02 3.44 2.01
N PRO A 216 -14.69 3.47 1.79
CA PRO A 216 -14.02 2.47 0.97
C PRO A 216 -14.04 1.06 1.58
N TRP A 217 -14.19 0.96 2.91
CA TRP A 217 -14.24 -0.32 3.63
C TRP A 217 -15.61 -1.01 3.61
N PHE A 218 -16.66 -0.33 3.13
CA PHE A 218 -17.99 -0.91 3.04
C PHE A 218 -18.03 -1.94 1.90
N ALA A 219 -18.31 -3.20 2.22
CA ALA A 219 -18.21 -4.29 1.24
C ALA A 219 -19.41 -4.33 0.27
N ASP A 220 -20.59 -3.86 0.71
CA ASP A 220 -21.85 -3.94 -0.03
C ASP A 220 -22.15 -2.69 -0.89
N ARG A 221 -21.11 -1.96 -1.33
CA ARG A 221 -21.27 -0.71 -2.10
C ARG A 221 -22.03 -0.92 -3.41
N ASP A 222 -21.70 -2.00 -4.12
CA ASP A 222 -22.30 -2.34 -5.41
C ASP A 222 -23.53 -3.24 -5.28
N ALA A 223 -23.90 -3.64 -4.05
CA ALA A 223 -25.02 -4.51 -3.79
C ALA A 223 -26.35 -3.72 -3.71
N ALA A 224 -27.44 -4.34 -4.16
CA ALA A 224 -28.77 -3.79 -3.98
C ALA A 224 -29.22 -3.96 -2.52
N VAL A 225 -29.17 -2.88 -1.73
CA VAL A 225 -29.59 -2.87 -0.32
C VAL A 225 -31.09 -2.55 -0.22
N GLU A 226 -31.83 -3.41 0.45
CA GLU A 226 -33.26 -3.21 0.75
C GLU A 226 -33.45 -2.29 1.96
N LYS A 227 -32.69 -2.53 3.03
CA LYS A 227 -32.86 -1.82 4.30
C LYS A 227 -31.55 -1.71 5.08
N TYR A 228 -31.33 -0.56 5.68
CA TYR A 228 -30.38 -0.36 6.79
C TYR A 228 -31.17 -0.31 8.10
N ALA A 229 -30.78 -1.11 9.08
CA ALA A 229 -31.40 -1.15 10.40
C ALA A 229 -30.33 -0.85 11.46
N PHE A 230 -30.60 0.12 12.32
CA PHE A 230 -29.74 0.48 13.42
C PHE A 230 -30.17 -0.37 14.62
N ASP A 231 -29.39 -1.38 15.01
CA ASP A 231 -29.87 -2.46 15.88
C ASP A 231 -29.39 -2.30 17.32
N MET A 232 -28.16 -2.78 17.58
CA MET A 232 -27.56 -2.80 18.91
C MET A 232 -27.05 -1.42 19.25
N THR A 233 -27.35 -0.95 20.45
CA THR A 233 -26.96 0.40 20.90
C THR A 233 -26.71 0.40 22.40
N ARG A 234 -25.45 0.59 22.81
CA ARG A 234 -25.09 0.76 24.22
C ARG A 234 -24.29 2.01 24.41
N GLU A 235 -24.75 2.88 25.32
CA GLU A 235 -23.92 3.97 25.81
C GLU A 235 -22.80 3.40 26.68
N TRP A 236 -21.56 3.67 26.29
CA TRP A 236 -20.36 3.31 27.04
C TRP A 236 -19.72 4.58 27.59
N SER A 237 -19.78 4.74 28.91
CA SER A 237 -19.31 5.93 29.61
C SER A 237 -18.07 5.61 30.43
N VAL A 238 -16.99 6.36 30.18
CA VAL A 238 -15.72 6.26 30.91
C VAL A 238 -15.29 7.66 31.33
N ALA A 239 -15.12 7.87 32.64
CA ALA A 239 -14.84 9.17 33.23
C ALA A 239 -15.87 10.24 32.77
N SER A 240 -15.43 11.31 32.10
CA SER A 240 -16.29 12.39 31.58
C SER A 240 -16.67 12.21 30.10
N CYS A 241 -16.30 11.09 29.47
CA CYS A 241 -16.58 10.81 28.07
C CYS A 241 -17.65 9.73 27.94
N SER A 242 -18.41 9.77 26.85
CA SER A 242 -19.44 8.79 26.54
C SER A 242 -19.53 8.58 25.03
N TRP A 243 -19.58 7.32 24.62
CA TRP A 243 -19.68 6.88 23.23
C TRP A 243 -20.88 5.96 23.07
N LEU A 244 -21.42 5.89 21.86
CA LEU A 244 -22.47 4.94 21.53
C LEU A 244 -21.86 3.78 20.75
N LEU A 245 -21.79 2.61 21.37
CA LEU A 245 -21.45 1.37 20.69
C LEU A 245 -22.65 0.93 19.88
N ALA A 246 -22.53 0.93 18.55
CA ALA A 246 -23.65 0.59 17.69
C ALA A 246 -23.31 -0.38 16.57
N THR A 247 -24.33 -1.12 16.12
CA THR A 247 -24.26 -1.93 14.89
C THR A 247 -25.35 -1.55 13.91
N VAL A 248 -25.03 -1.67 12.63
CA VAL A 248 -25.95 -1.52 11.50
C VAL A 248 -26.10 -2.87 10.81
N SER A 249 -27.32 -3.37 10.74
CA SER A 249 -27.67 -4.49 9.86
C SER A 249 -28.05 -3.97 8.48
N VAL A 250 -27.48 -4.57 7.45
CA VAL A 250 -27.66 -4.24 6.04
C VAL A 250 -28.33 -5.45 5.39
N VAL A 251 -29.62 -5.30 5.09
CA VAL A 251 -30.42 -6.34 4.45
C VAL A 251 -30.34 -6.15 2.94
N LEU A 252 -29.74 -7.11 2.24
CA LEU A 252 -29.62 -7.11 0.79
C LEU A 252 -30.92 -7.60 0.16
N ALA A 253 -31.19 -7.20 -1.08
CA ALA A 253 -32.39 -7.61 -1.82
C ALA A 253 -32.52 -9.13 -2.03
N GLY A 254 -31.41 -9.88 -1.87
CA GLY A 254 -31.39 -11.35 -1.88
C GLY A 254 -31.79 -12.00 -0.55
N GLY A 255 -32.07 -11.23 0.50
CA GLY A 255 -32.40 -11.71 1.85
C GLY A 255 -31.19 -11.96 2.76
N GLU A 256 -29.97 -11.80 2.26
CA GLU A 256 -28.75 -11.84 3.07
C GLU A 256 -28.70 -10.62 4.01
N ASN A 257 -28.20 -10.82 5.23
CA ASN A 257 -28.10 -9.77 6.25
C ASN A 257 -26.65 -9.64 6.74
N HIS A 258 -26.05 -8.47 6.50
CA HIS A 258 -24.68 -8.17 6.91
C HIS A 258 -24.66 -7.18 8.07
N ARG A 259 -23.89 -7.46 9.12
CA ARG A 259 -23.80 -6.62 10.31
C ARG A 259 -22.49 -5.84 10.36
N TYR A 260 -22.56 -4.53 10.57
CA TYR A 260 -21.41 -3.64 10.64
C TYR A 260 -21.34 -2.93 11.99
N ALA A 261 -20.17 -2.96 12.65
CA ALA A 261 -19.88 -2.18 13.84
C ALA A 261 -19.57 -0.73 13.48
N ILE A 262 -20.31 0.20 14.06
CA ILE A 262 -20.14 1.65 13.90
C ILE A 262 -20.22 2.31 15.27
N PRO A 263 -19.16 2.27 16.09
CA PRO A 263 -19.07 3.09 17.28
C PRO A 263 -19.18 4.58 16.93
N LEU A 264 -19.98 5.33 17.69
CA LEU A 264 -20.26 6.74 17.44
C LEU A 264 -19.82 7.62 18.61
N ALA A 265 -19.33 8.81 18.27
CA ALA A 265 -18.89 9.84 19.21
C ALA A 265 -19.59 11.18 18.92
N LEU A 266 -19.66 12.03 19.94
CA LEU A 266 -20.15 13.41 19.83
C LEU A 266 -19.04 14.38 20.21
N ALA A 267 -18.90 15.44 19.43
CA ALA A 267 -18.05 16.59 19.75
C ALA A 267 -18.90 17.86 19.63
N TRP A 268 -18.91 18.68 20.67
CA TRP A 268 -19.68 19.92 20.72
C TRP A 268 -18.78 21.12 20.46
N GLU A 269 -19.24 22.05 19.62
CA GLU A 269 -18.48 23.24 19.23
C GLU A 269 -18.19 24.18 20.41
N ASP A 270 -19.05 24.20 21.42
CA ASP A 270 -18.89 25.04 22.61
C ASP A 270 -17.90 24.49 23.65
N GLU A 271 -17.54 23.21 23.56
CA GLU A 271 -16.49 22.60 24.38
C GLU A 271 -15.11 22.73 23.73
N ASP A 272 -15.03 22.50 22.42
CA ASP A 272 -13.78 22.48 21.66
C ASP A 272 -14.05 22.62 20.14
N GLU A 273 -14.16 23.87 19.68
CA GLU A 273 -14.40 24.21 18.26
C GLU A 273 -13.30 23.65 17.33
N GLY A 274 -12.05 23.66 17.79
CA GLY A 274 -10.91 23.13 17.05
C GLY A 274 -11.03 21.63 16.79
N ARG A 275 -11.46 20.86 17.81
CA ARG A 275 -11.72 19.42 17.69
C ARG A 275 -12.88 19.11 16.75
N ALA A 276 -13.99 19.84 16.86
CA ALA A 276 -15.14 19.63 15.96
C ALA A 276 -14.77 19.90 14.49
N ALA A 277 -13.99 20.96 14.23
CA ALA A 277 -13.50 21.28 12.89
C ALA A 277 -12.53 20.22 12.35
N ALA A 278 -11.61 19.71 13.19
CA ALA A 278 -10.65 18.68 12.81
C ALA A 278 -11.33 17.36 12.39
N LEU A 279 -12.48 17.03 12.96
CA LEU A 279 -13.22 15.78 12.74
C LEU A 279 -14.26 15.83 11.62
N LEU A 280 -14.36 16.94 10.87
CA LEU A 280 -15.35 17.09 9.80
C LEU A 280 -15.26 16.00 8.72
N HIS A 281 -14.05 15.52 8.43
CA HIS A 281 -13.81 14.45 7.46
C HIS A 281 -14.34 13.07 7.92
N ALA A 282 -14.49 12.86 9.23
CA ALA A 282 -15.00 11.64 9.84
C ALA A 282 -16.47 11.75 10.27
N THR A 283 -17.12 12.88 9.98
CA THR A 283 -18.46 13.23 10.46
C THR A 283 -19.55 12.56 9.61
N LEU A 284 -20.51 11.93 10.29
CA LEU A 284 -21.73 11.38 9.70
C LEU A 284 -22.81 12.46 9.54
N ALA A 285 -22.97 13.31 10.56
CA ALA A 285 -24.00 14.35 10.60
C ALA A 285 -23.60 15.50 11.54
N LYS A 286 -24.13 16.69 11.30
CA LYS A 286 -24.16 17.74 12.32
C LYS A 286 -25.22 17.38 13.36
N VAL A 287 -24.96 17.64 14.63
CA VAL A 287 -25.94 17.45 15.69
C VAL A 287 -26.34 18.76 16.32
N ARG A 288 -27.60 18.83 16.77
CA ARG A 288 -28.11 19.94 17.55
C ARG A 288 -28.82 19.45 18.80
N ARG A 289 -28.46 20.01 19.95
CA ARG A 289 -29.14 19.79 21.23
C ARG A 289 -29.43 21.14 21.87
N ARG A 290 -30.69 21.55 21.86
CA ARG A 290 -31.13 22.92 22.21
C ARG A 290 -30.35 23.98 21.39
N ALA A 291 -29.59 24.83 22.07
CA ALA A 291 -28.74 25.86 21.45
C ALA A 291 -27.33 25.33 21.09
N ARG A 292 -26.94 24.14 21.55
CA ARG A 292 -25.63 23.55 21.30
C ARG A 292 -25.60 22.92 19.91
N VAL A 293 -24.50 23.15 19.20
CA VAL A 293 -24.20 22.55 17.89
C VAL A 293 -22.95 21.69 18.05
N GLY A 294 -22.90 20.59 17.31
CA GLY A 294 -21.77 19.68 17.33
C GLY A 294 -21.78 18.77 16.11
N VAL A 295 -20.95 17.73 16.17
CA VAL A 295 -20.83 16.71 15.13
C VAL A 295 -21.01 15.31 15.71
N LEU A 296 -21.68 14.45 14.96
CA LEU A 296 -21.76 13.00 15.16
C LEU A 296 -20.76 12.35 14.21
N PHE A 297 -19.78 11.63 14.74
CA PHE A 297 -18.69 11.07 13.95
C PHE A 297 -18.34 9.67 14.44
N ASP A 298 -17.55 8.95 13.65
CA ASP A 298 -17.08 7.61 13.96
C ASP A 298 -16.08 7.63 15.13
N ALA A 299 -16.38 6.89 16.20
CA ALA A 299 -15.64 6.99 17.46
C ALA A 299 -14.19 6.51 17.35
N PHE A 300 -13.81 5.71 16.36
CA PHE A 300 -12.41 5.36 16.17
C PHE A 300 -11.53 6.54 15.72
N TRP A 301 -12.12 7.67 15.34
CA TRP A 301 -11.40 8.94 15.14
C TRP A 301 -11.30 9.78 16.42
N ASP A 302 -11.90 9.33 17.52
CA ASP A 302 -11.77 9.95 18.84
C ASP A 302 -10.61 9.31 19.61
N ASP A 303 -9.52 10.05 19.79
CA ASP A 303 -8.37 9.66 20.62
C ASP A 303 -8.79 9.08 21.99
N ARG A 304 -9.82 9.69 22.60
CA ARG A 304 -10.31 9.29 23.92
C ARG A 304 -10.99 7.93 23.89
N PHE A 305 -11.70 7.61 22.81
CA PHE A 305 -12.32 6.30 22.61
C PHE A 305 -11.24 5.24 22.41
N CYS A 306 -10.26 5.50 21.55
CA CYS A 306 -9.14 4.61 21.30
C CYS A 306 -8.38 4.28 22.59
N CYS A 307 -8.11 5.28 23.45
CA CYS A 307 -7.53 5.04 24.76
C CYS A 307 -8.43 4.25 25.72
N ALA A 308 -9.74 4.49 25.72
CA ALA A 308 -10.67 3.72 26.53
C ALA A 308 -10.69 2.24 26.12
N VAL A 309 -10.68 1.96 24.81
CA VAL A 309 -10.57 0.60 24.26
C VAL A 309 -9.29 -0.10 24.70
N VAL A 310 -8.14 0.56 24.58
CA VAL A 310 -6.84 -0.01 25.00
C VAL A 310 -6.82 -0.27 26.50
N SER A 311 -7.32 0.67 27.30
CA SER A 311 -7.36 0.53 28.76
C SER A 311 -8.32 -0.59 29.20
N ALA A 312 -9.42 -0.80 28.48
CA ALA A 312 -10.34 -1.92 28.72
C ALA A 312 -9.70 -3.27 28.36
N MET A 313 -8.88 -3.34 27.30
CA MET A 313 -8.10 -4.55 26.98
C MET A 313 -7.09 -4.87 28.08
N GLU A 314 -6.34 -3.86 28.55
CA GLU A 314 -5.35 -4.02 29.63
C GLU A 314 -5.99 -4.61 30.91
N ARG A 315 -7.21 -4.18 31.23
CA ARG A 315 -7.96 -4.64 32.41
C ARG A 315 -8.72 -5.95 32.23
N GLY A 316 -8.82 -6.48 31.00
CA GLY A 316 -9.61 -7.69 30.73
C GLY A 316 -11.11 -7.48 30.94
N GLU A 317 -11.66 -6.35 30.49
CA GLU A 317 -13.07 -6.00 30.74
C GLU A 317 -14.05 -6.75 29.83
N THR A 318 -15.23 -7.05 30.37
CA THR A 318 -16.40 -7.48 29.60
C THR A 318 -17.49 -6.43 29.75
N LEU A 319 -18.04 -5.97 28.62
CA LEU A 319 -19.15 -5.03 28.59
C LEU A 319 -20.40 -5.73 28.07
N ASP A 320 -21.41 -5.87 28.91
CA ASP A 320 -22.71 -6.43 28.53
C ASP A 320 -23.50 -5.44 27.65
N LEU A 321 -24.06 -5.97 26.56
CA LEU A 321 -24.85 -5.26 25.58
C LEU A 321 -26.28 -5.83 25.58
N ASP A 322 -27.22 -5.14 24.94
CA ASP A 322 -28.61 -5.61 24.84
C ASP A 322 -28.71 -6.99 24.15
N GLU A 323 -27.79 -7.26 23.23
CA GLU A 323 -27.67 -8.53 22.51
C GLU A 323 -26.21 -9.00 22.53
N GLY A 324 -25.79 -9.69 23.60
CA GLY A 324 -24.45 -10.26 23.72
C GLY A 324 -23.50 -9.41 24.57
N SER A 325 -22.19 -9.58 24.38
CA SER A 325 -21.16 -8.88 25.16
C SER A 325 -19.95 -8.51 24.31
N MET A 326 -19.30 -7.42 24.67
CA MET A 326 -18.00 -7.04 24.13
C MET A 326 -16.90 -7.49 25.10
N LEU A 327 -15.95 -8.26 24.58
CA LEU A 327 -14.83 -8.84 25.31
C LEU A 327 -13.56 -8.09 24.94
N PHE A 328 -12.92 -7.49 25.94
CA PHE A 328 -11.65 -6.79 25.79
C PHE A 328 -10.57 -7.61 26.48
N ASN A 329 -9.61 -8.14 25.72
CA ASN A 329 -8.58 -9.02 26.27
C ASN A 329 -7.19 -8.51 25.91
N ALA A 330 -6.27 -8.53 26.87
CA ALA A 330 -4.84 -8.50 26.63
C ALA A 330 -4.34 -9.91 26.31
N THR A 331 -3.23 -9.99 25.58
CA THR A 331 -2.50 -11.24 25.36
C THR A 331 -1.48 -11.47 26.47
N ASP A 332 -1.21 -12.74 26.79
CA ASP A 332 -0.20 -13.09 27.80
C ASP A 332 1.23 -12.75 27.34
N ALA A 333 1.44 -12.67 26.03
CA ALA A 333 2.74 -12.36 25.43
C ALA A 333 3.18 -10.91 25.64
N TYR A 334 2.25 -10.00 25.95
CA TYR A 334 2.55 -8.58 26.10
C TYR A 334 1.75 -7.94 27.26
N PRO A 335 2.13 -8.22 28.52
CA PRO A 335 1.45 -7.64 29.68
C PRO A 335 1.84 -6.17 29.91
N GLY A 336 0.91 -5.39 30.48
CA GLY A 336 1.21 -4.06 31.04
C GLY A 336 1.38 -2.93 30.01
N PHE A 337 0.75 -3.04 28.84
CA PHE A 337 0.65 -1.92 27.91
C PHE A 337 -0.39 -0.90 28.38
N SER A 338 -0.17 0.38 28.08
CA SER A 338 -1.09 1.47 28.41
C SER A 338 -1.22 2.43 27.25
N CYS A 339 -2.35 3.15 27.18
CA CYS A 339 -2.51 4.21 26.19
C CYS A 339 -1.54 5.36 26.49
N PRO A 340 -0.83 5.92 25.49
CA PRO A 340 -0.03 7.12 25.67
C PRO A 340 -0.89 8.31 26.15
N VAL A 341 -0.28 9.19 26.94
CA VAL A 341 -0.93 10.38 27.50
C VAL A 341 -0.69 11.58 26.58
N GLY A 342 -1.75 12.13 25.98
CA GLY A 342 -1.71 13.36 25.17
C GLY A 342 -2.07 13.13 23.69
N SER A 343 -2.81 14.07 23.08
CA SER A 343 -3.34 13.94 21.71
C SER A 343 -2.26 13.96 20.63
N GLU A 344 -1.11 14.61 20.86
CA GLU A 344 0.00 14.64 19.90
C GLU A 344 0.65 13.26 19.68
N ALA A 345 0.42 12.30 20.58
CA ALA A 345 0.93 10.95 20.46
C ALA A 345 0.03 10.03 19.63
N ILE A 346 -1.17 10.46 19.22
CA ILE A 346 -2.13 9.61 18.52
C ILE A 346 -2.28 10.10 17.08
N THR A 347 -2.04 9.20 16.12
CA THR A 347 -2.27 9.49 14.70
C THR A 347 -3.20 8.47 14.07
N HIS A 348 -3.93 8.92 13.06
CA HIS A 348 -4.90 8.12 12.34
C HIS A 348 -4.46 7.96 10.89
N GLU A 349 -4.37 6.72 10.42
CA GLU A 349 -3.99 6.38 9.06
C GLU A 349 -5.08 5.52 8.43
N VAL A 350 -5.48 5.86 7.20
CA VAL A 350 -6.43 5.06 6.43
C VAL A 350 -5.65 4.26 5.39
N SER A 351 -5.74 2.94 5.45
CA SER A 351 -5.14 2.06 4.44
C SER A 351 -5.82 2.21 3.07
N GLU A 352 -5.17 1.72 2.01
CA GLU A 352 -5.70 1.68 0.63
C GLU A 352 -7.11 1.07 0.53
N HIS A 353 -7.46 0.14 1.42
CA HIS A 353 -8.77 -0.52 1.46
C HIS A 353 -9.76 0.16 2.43
N GLY A 354 -9.47 1.39 2.85
CA GLY A 354 -10.31 2.17 3.76
C GLY A 354 -10.24 1.76 5.23
N ARG A 355 -9.43 0.76 5.61
CA ARG A 355 -9.33 0.35 7.03
C ARG A 355 -8.59 1.41 7.82
N LEU A 356 -9.17 1.83 8.93
CA LEU A 356 -8.59 2.78 9.87
C LEU A 356 -7.61 2.07 10.81
N ARG A 357 -6.40 2.59 10.87
CA ARG A 357 -5.34 2.25 11.81
C ARG A 357 -5.08 3.45 12.70
N VAL A 358 -5.03 3.22 14.00
CA VAL A 358 -4.73 4.25 14.99
C VAL A 358 -3.37 3.93 15.59
N ASN A 359 -2.37 4.77 15.30
CA ASN A 359 -1.05 4.66 15.88
C ASN A 359 -1.07 5.39 17.23
N LEU A 360 -0.67 4.68 18.28
CA LEU A 360 -0.63 5.15 19.65
C LEU A 360 0.84 5.23 20.05
N ASP A 361 1.43 6.40 19.79
CA ASP A 361 2.87 6.67 19.87
C ASP A 361 3.68 5.68 18.99
N ASP A 362 4.99 5.60 19.20
CA ASP A 362 5.86 4.56 18.64
C ASP A 362 5.69 3.20 19.38
N ARG A 363 4.52 2.91 19.98
CA ARG A 363 4.32 1.74 20.88
C ARG A 363 3.25 0.75 20.45
N LEU A 364 2.06 1.21 20.07
CA LEU A 364 0.93 0.34 19.77
C LEU A 364 0.20 0.79 18.50
N VAL A 365 -0.45 -0.14 17.82
CA VAL A 365 -1.31 0.12 16.66
C VAL A 365 -2.63 -0.57 16.88
N LEU A 366 -3.72 0.20 16.92
CA LEU A 366 -5.08 -0.32 16.97
C LEU A 366 -5.63 -0.43 15.55
N LYS A 367 -5.98 -1.65 15.13
CA LYS A 367 -6.63 -1.94 13.84
C LYS A 367 -8.11 -2.23 14.08
N SER A 368 -8.98 -1.49 13.40
CA SER A 368 -10.44 -1.67 13.50
C SER A 368 -10.99 -2.52 12.35
N TYR A 369 -11.96 -3.38 12.66
CA TYR A 369 -12.74 -4.17 11.71
C TYR A 369 -14.21 -3.78 11.82
N ARG A 370 -14.81 -3.45 10.67
CA ARG A 370 -16.20 -2.96 10.62
C ARG A 370 -17.20 -4.06 10.39
N TRP A 371 -16.89 -5.05 9.56
CA TRP A 371 -17.82 -6.13 9.26
C TRP A 371 -17.77 -7.19 10.37
N LEU A 372 -18.86 -7.33 11.12
CA LEU A 372 -19.05 -8.34 12.15
C LEU A 372 -19.56 -9.63 11.49
N LEU A 373 -18.61 -10.41 10.97
CA LEU A 373 -18.89 -11.76 10.51
C LEU A 373 -18.62 -12.75 11.65
N GLU A 374 -19.44 -13.80 11.73
CA GLU A 374 -19.31 -14.82 12.77
C GLU A 374 -18.14 -15.76 12.48
N GLY A 375 -17.38 -16.10 13.54
CA GLY A 375 -16.25 -17.01 13.49
C GLY A 375 -14.90 -16.34 13.73
N THR A 376 -13.83 -17.12 13.57
CA THR A 376 -12.48 -16.65 13.86
C THR A 376 -11.93 -15.81 12.70
N HIS A 377 -11.67 -14.52 12.94
CA HIS A 377 -11.05 -13.66 11.93
C HIS A 377 -9.63 -14.18 11.57
N PRO A 378 -9.32 -14.43 10.28
CA PRO A 378 -8.06 -15.10 9.89
C PRO A 378 -6.78 -14.35 10.30
N GLU A 379 -6.80 -13.01 10.29
CA GLU A 379 -5.63 -12.21 10.74
C GLU A 379 -5.43 -12.36 12.25
N LEU A 380 -6.52 -12.34 13.03
CA LEU A 380 -6.44 -12.52 14.47
C LEU A 380 -5.95 -13.93 14.82
N GLU A 381 -6.51 -14.95 14.18
CA GLU A 381 -6.14 -16.35 14.41
C GLU A 381 -4.64 -16.58 14.19
N ILE A 382 -4.11 -16.11 13.06
CA ILE A 382 -2.69 -16.24 12.72
C ILE A 382 -1.83 -15.39 13.65
N SER A 383 -2.24 -14.15 13.95
CA SER A 383 -1.48 -13.25 14.82
C SER A 383 -1.33 -13.82 16.22
N ARG A 384 -2.44 -14.31 16.78
CA ARG A 384 -2.48 -14.94 18.10
C ARG A 384 -1.58 -16.16 18.13
N PHE A 385 -1.72 -17.07 17.18
CA PHE A 385 -0.89 -18.28 17.13
C PHE A 385 0.60 -17.97 17.00
N LEU A 386 0.97 -17.06 16.10
CA LEU A 386 2.38 -16.70 15.91
C LEU A 386 2.99 -15.99 17.13
N THR A 387 2.18 -15.22 17.86
CA THR A 387 2.61 -14.49 19.06
C THR A 387 2.69 -15.41 20.29
N GLU A 388 1.60 -16.11 20.60
CA GLU A 388 1.41 -16.85 21.85
C GLU A 388 1.89 -18.30 21.78
N THR A 389 1.88 -18.94 20.61
CA THR A 389 2.22 -20.37 20.46
C THR A 389 3.56 -20.58 19.78
N ALA A 390 3.75 -20.00 18.59
CA ALA A 390 4.97 -20.18 17.81
C ALA A 390 6.10 -19.23 18.26
N HIS A 391 5.78 -18.17 19.01
CA HIS A 391 6.70 -17.12 19.46
C HIS A 391 7.59 -16.59 18.33
N PHE A 392 7.00 -16.35 17.16
CA PHE A 392 7.72 -15.91 15.98
C PHE A 392 7.97 -14.39 16.04
N PRO A 393 9.24 -13.93 16.13
CA PRO A 393 9.54 -12.53 16.44
C PRO A 393 9.42 -11.59 15.23
N HIS A 394 9.32 -12.13 14.01
CA HIS A 394 9.34 -11.34 12.77
C HIS A 394 7.93 -11.01 12.24
N ILE A 395 7.02 -10.68 13.17
CA ILE A 395 5.68 -10.13 12.90
C ILE A 395 5.41 -9.00 13.89
N PRO A 396 4.47 -8.07 13.59
CA PRO A 396 3.88 -7.21 14.62
C PRO A 396 3.20 -8.09 15.68
N GLN A 397 3.71 -8.07 16.92
CA GLN A 397 3.21 -8.94 17.98
C GLN A 397 1.81 -8.50 18.41
N LEU A 398 0.89 -9.44 18.55
CA LEU A 398 -0.45 -9.17 19.07
C LEU A 398 -0.35 -8.76 20.54
N ALA A 399 -0.94 -7.63 20.90
CA ALA A 399 -0.99 -7.13 22.28
C ALA A 399 -2.37 -7.33 22.91
N GLY A 400 -3.45 -7.15 22.15
CA GLY A 400 -4.81 -7.25 22.66
C GLY A 400 -5.89 -7.36 21.57
N THR A 401 -7.12 -7.63 21.98
CA THR A 401 -8.25 -7.91 21.08
C THR A 401 -9.56 -7.36 21.63
N VAL A 402 -10.42 -6.87 20.73
CA VAL A 402 -11.85 -6.66 21.00
C VAL A 402 -12.65 -7.64 20.16
N GLU A 403 -13.43 -8.48 20.83
CA GLU A 403 -14.36 -9.42 20.20
C GLU A 403 -15.78 -9.14 20.68
N PHE A 404 -16.75 -9.27 19.80
CA PHE A 404 -18.17 -9.30 20.15
C PHE A 404 -18.61 -10.76 20.23
N ALA A 405 -19.20 -11.16 21.36
CA ALA A 405 -19.82 -12.47 21.55
C ALA A 405 -21.34 -12.32 21.52
N ASN A 406 -22.02 -13.00 20.60
CA ASN A 406 -23.48 -13.00 20.54
C ASN A 406 -24.09 -13.83 21.69
N ALA A 407 -25.43 -13.88 21.78
CA ALA A 407 -26.12 -14.63 22.84
C ALA A 407 -25.85 -16.14 22.82
N GLN A 408 -25.42 -16.67 21.67
CA GLN A 408 -25.04 -18.06 21.45
C GLN A 408 -23.55 -18.32 21.79
N GLY A 409 -22.79 -17.27 22.11
CA GLY A 409 -21.36 -17.34 22.43
C GLY A 409 -20.44 -17.33 21.21
N GLU A 410 -20.98 -17.15 20.00
CA GLU A 410 -20.18 -17.05 18.77
C GLU A 410 -19.49 -15.68 18.73
N ARG A 411 -18.21 -15.70 18.34
CA ARG A 411 -17.35 -14.51 18.38
C ARG A 411 -17.21 -13.87 17.01
N SER A 412 -17.14 -12.54 17.00
CA SER A 412 -16.81 -11.70 15.85
C SER A 412 -15.71 -10.71 16.26
N THR A 413 -14.64 -10.57 15.47
CA THR A 413 -13.55 -9.64 15.79
C THR A 413 -13.91 -8.21 15.40
N LEU A 414 -13.77 -7.26 16.33
CA LEU A 414 -14.04 -5.84 16.12
C LEU A 414 -12.76 -5.00 16.06
N ALA A 415 -11.73 -5.35 16.83
CA ALA A 415 -10.43 -4.71 16.73
C ALA A 415 -9.31 -5.63 17.23
N ILE A 416 -8.09 -5.41 16.73
CA ILE A 416 -6.87 -5.98 17.30
C ILE A 416 -5.88 -4.86 17.61
N LEU A 417 -5.10 -5.06 18.67
CA LEU A 417 -4.04 -4.19 19.09
C LEU A 417 -2.72 -4.91 18.85
N GLU A 418 -1.80 -4.29 18.11
CA GLU A 418 -0.47 -4.82 17.81
C GLU A 418 0.61 -3.92 18.39
N CYS A 419 1.77 -4.49 18.67
CA CYS A 419 2.96 -3.70 18.99
C CYS A 419 3.40 -2.90 17.75
N TYR A 420 3.67 -1.61 17.95
CA TYR A 420 4.18 -0.76 16.90
C TYR A 420 5.57 -1.23 16.48
N ALA A 421 5.69 -1.52 15.19
CA ALA A 421 6.96 -1.88 14.58
C ALA A 421 7.55 -0.67 13.86
N LYS A 422 8.55 -0.03 14.46
CA LYS A 422 9.30 1.05 13.81
C LYS A 422 10.00 0.52 12.57
N ASN A 423 9.53 0.94 11.40
CA ASN A 423 9.93 0.38 10.11
C ASN A 423 10.26 1.49 9.09
N GLN A 424 10.97 1.12 8.01
CA GLN A 424 11.34 2.02 6.91
C GLN A 424 10.36 1.96 5.73
N GLY A 425 9.13 1.50 5.96
CA GLY A 425 8.12 1.23 4.94
C GLY A 425 8.11 -0.22 4.45
N ASP A 426 7.28 -0.49 3.45
CA ASP A 426 7.19 -1.82 2.83
C ASP A 426 8.32 -2.09 1.82
N ALA A 427 8.57 -3.38 1.56
CA ALA A 427 9.62 -3.81 0.66
C ALA A 427 9.31 -3.50 -0.81
N TRP A 428 8.06 -3.18 -1.16
CA TRP A 428 7.66 -2.82 -2.51
C TRP A 428 8.21 -1.44 -2.87
N HIS A 429 7.85 -0.42 -2.09
CA HIS A 429 8.32 0.95 -2.29
C HIS A 429 9.84 1.04 -2.16
N TYR A 430 10.43 0.37 -1.16
CA TYR A 430 11.87 0.31 -1.02
C TYR A 430 12.57 -0.27 -2.26
N THR A 431 12.04 -1.39 -2.80
CA THR A 431 12.59 -2.03 -4.00
C THR A 431 12.42 -1.13 -5.23
N LEU A 432 11.24 -0.52 -5.41
CA LEU A 432 10.95 0.38 -6.52
C LEU A 432 11.94 1.55 -6.54
N ASP A 433 12.06 2.28 -5.43
CA ASP A 433 12.97 3.43 -5.31
C ASP A 433 14.43 3.05 -5.55
N TYR A 434 14.86 1.92 -4.98
CA TYR A 434 16.20 1.40 -5.20
C TYR A 434 16.43 1.07 -6.68
N LEU A 435 15.51 0.35 -7.30
CA LEU A 435 15.66 -0.15 -8.66
C LEU A 435 15.59 0.99 -9.67
N THR A 436 14.69 1.95 -9.50
CA THR A 436 14.61 3.18 -10.31
C THR A 436 15.96 3.90 -10.31
N ARG A 437 16.56 4.12 -9.12
CA ARG A 437 17.90 4.72 -9.01
C ARG A 437 19.00 3.88 -9.66
N HIS A 438 18.92 2.55 -9.54
CA HIS A 438 19.89 1.64 -10.16
C HIS A 438 19.80 1.70 -11.69
N LEU A 439 18.60 1.66 -12.25
CA LEU A 439 18.36 1.77 -13.69
C LEU A 439 18.76 3.15 -14.24
N ASP A 440 18.52 4.24 -13.50
CA ASP A 440 19.02 5.56 -13.89
C ASP A 440 20.54 5.63 -13.93
N ALA A 441 21.23 4.92 -13.04
CA ALA A 441 22.68 4.77 -13.12
C ALA A 441 23.11 3.97 -14.36
N CYS A 442 22.37 2.89 -14.70
CA CYS A 442 22.60 2.10 -15.92
C CYS A 442 22.47 2.91 -17.21
N ARG A 443 21.62 3.96 -17.24
CA ARG A 443 21.49 4.88 -18.40
C ARG A 443 22.77 5.66 -18.67
N VAL A 444 23.54 5.95 -17.63
CA VAL A 444 24.76 6.77 -17.71
C VAL A 444 25.99 5.87 -17.91
N SER A 445 26.06 4.76 -17.18
CA SER A 445 27.11 3.75 -17.26
C SER A 445 26.47 2.36 -17.26
N PRO A 446 26.65 1.53 -18.31
CA PRO A 446 26.07 0.18 -18.38
C PRO A 446 26.44 -0.71 -17.19
N GLU A 447 27.58 -0.46 -16.56
CA GLU A 447 28.03 -1.14 -15.35
C GLU A 447 28.21 -0.09 -14.24
N PRO A 448 27.14 0.28 -13.51
CA PRO A 448 27.25 1.21 -12.40
C PRO A 448 27.88 0.52 -11.16
N PRO A 449 28.44 1.27 -10.20
CA PRO A 449 29.05 0.71 -8.99
C PRO A 449 28.10 -0.20 -8.19
N ASP A 450 28.62 -1.37 -7.76
CA ASP A 450 27.84 -2.54 -7.30
C ASP A 450 27.40 -2.52 -5.82
N ALA A 451 28.02 -1.69 -4.95
CA ALA A 451 27.84 -1.83 -3.50
C ALA A 451 26.37 -1.79 -3.00
N ARG A 452 25.54 -0.88 -3.55
CA ARG A 452 24.11 -0.80 -3.20
C ARG A 452 23.30 -1.96 -3.76
N HIS A 453 23.66 -2.44 -4.95
CA HIS A 453 23.01 -3.59 -5.57
C HIS A 453 23.30 -4.89 -4.80
N ALA A 454 24.55 -5.10 -4.42
CA ALA A 454 24.95 -6.20 -3.55
C ALA A 454 24.24 -6.18 -2.19
N ALA A 455 24.07 -4.99 -1.58
CA ALA A 455 23.30 -4.82 -0.35
C ALA A 455 21.82 -5.21 -0.53
N TYR A 456 21.19 -4.78 -1.63
CA TYR A 456 19.82 -5.17 -1.98
C TYR A 456 19.66 -6.69 -2.14
N LEU A 457 20.57 -7.35 -2.86
CA LEU A 457 20.54 -8.81 -3.02
C LEU A 457 20.71 -9.54 -1.68
N THR A 458 21.44 -8.94 -0.73
CA THR A 458 21.55 -9.47 0.64
C THR A 458 20.21 -9.36 1.38
N LEU A 459 19.50 -8.24 1.26
CA LEU A 459 18.14 -8.12 1.79
C LEU A 459 17.19 -9.17 1.20
N MET A 460 17.28 -9.47 -0.10
CA MET A 460 16.45 -10.53 -0.70
C MET A 460 16.75 -11.93 -0.14
N LYS A 461 18.01 -12.21 0.23
CA LYS A 461 18.34 -13.44 0.97
C LYS A 461 17.72 -13.43 2.37
N THR A 462 17.78 -12.31 3.08
CA THR A 462 17.13 -12.16 4.40
C THR A 462 15.63 -12.39 4.32
N LEU A 463 14.95 -11.80 3.33
CA LEU A 463 13.52 -12.01 3.11
C LEU A 463 13.18 -13.48 2.84
N GLY A 464 14.00 -14.18 2.05
CA GLY A 464 13.85 -15.62 1.82
C GLY A 464 13.98 -16.45 3.10
N LEU A 465 14.93 -16.09 3.98
CA LEU A 465 15.11 -16.73 5.28
C LEU A 465 13.90 -16.50 6.19
N ARG A 466 13.43 -15.24 6.33
CA ARG A 466 12.28 -14.91 7.17
C ARG A 466 10.99 -15.56 6.71
N THR A 467 10.79 -15.66 5.39
CA THR A 467 9.65 -16.36 4.80
C THR A 467 9.68 -17.86 5.16
N ALA A 468 10.85 -18.51 5.13
CA ALA A 468 10.98 -19.91 5.53
C ALA A 468 10.68 -20.11 7.02
N GLN A 469 11.25 -19.26 7.87
CA GLN A 469 11.00 -19.33 9.32
C GLN A 469 9.53 -19.08 9.67
N PHE A 470 8.87 -18.17 8.96
CA PHE A 470 7.44 -17.93 9.10
C PHE A 470 6.61 -19.16 8.74
N HIS A 471 6.92 -19.84 7.63
CA HIS A 471 6.24 -21.10 7.28
C HIS A 471 6.54 -22.24 8.25
N GLN A 472 7.76 -22.32 8.79
CA GLN A 472 8.12 -23.27 9.85
C GLN A 472 7.33 -23.00 11.13
N ALA A 473 7.16 -21.74 11.52
CA ALA A 473 6.35 -21.34 12.66
C ALA A 473 4.87 -21.77 12.47
N LEU A 474 4.28 -21.52 11.30
CA LEU A 474 2.91 -21.93 10.98
C LEU A 474 2.72 -23.46 10.87
N ALA A 475 3.81 -24.21 10.72
CA ALA A 475 3.80 -25.66 10.68
C ALA A 475 3.80 -26.32 12.07
N LEU A 476 3.99 -25.55 13.14
CA LEU A 476 3.85 -26.03 14.51
C LEU A 476 2.38 -26.37 14.80
N PRO A 477 2.09 -27.47 15.51
CA PRO A 477 0.72 -27.86 15.84
C PRO A 477 0.15 -26.98 16.97
N ASP A 478 -1.17 -26.86 16.99
CA ASP A 478 -1.97 -26.32 18.09
C ASP A 478 -2.94 -27.40 18.63
N GLU A 479 -3.51 -27.19 19.80
CA GLU A 479 -4.43 -28.14 20.43
C GLU A 479 -5.72 -28.37 19.61
N VAL A 480 -6.19 -27.33 18.91
CA VAL A 480 -7.44 -27.35 18.15
C VAL A 480 -7.24 -27.90 16.72
N GLY A 481 -5.98 -28.07 16.28
CA GLY A 481 -5.62 -28.60 14.97
C GLY A 481 -5.77 -27.61 13.79
N ALA A 482 -6.02 -26.32 14.07
CA ALA A 482 -6.14 -25.28 13.05
C ALA A 482 -4.77 -24.97 12.39
N PHE A 483 -3.68 -25.19 13.12
CA PHE A 483 -2.30 -25.10 12.69
C PHE A 483 -1.67 -26.50 12.59
N GLY A 484 -0.37 -26.56 12.36
CA GLY A 484 0.32 -27.81 12.06
C GLY A 484 0.36 -28.15 10.57
N SER A 485 0.85 -29.35 10.29
CA SER A 485 1.08 -29.86 8.94
C SER A 485 0.15 -31.04 8.62
N GLU A 486 -0.40 -31.06 7.42
CA GLU A 486 -1.20 -32.18 6.89
C GLU A 486 -0.62 -32.67 5.56
N PRO A 487 -0.72 -33.97 5.21
CA PRO A 487 -0.32 -34.44 3.89
C PRO A 487 -1.13 -33.75 2.79
N VAL A 488 -0.48 -33.37 1.70
CA VAL A 488 -1.18 -32.93 0.48
C VAL A 488 -1.87 -34.15 -0.13
N SER A 489 -3.20 -34.10 -0.23
CA SER A 489 -3.99 -35.17 -0.83
C SER A 489 -4.08 -35.02 -2.34
N ALA A 490 -4.44 -36.10 -3.04
CA ALA A 490 -4.76 -36.03 -4.47
C ALA A 490 -5.93 -35.07 -4.76
N GLY A 491 -6.89 -34.96 -3.83
CA GLY A 491 -8.01 -34.01 -3.92
C GLY A 491 -7.54 -32.56 -3.91
N ASP A 492 -6.59 -32.21 -3.04
CA ASP A 492 -6.02 -30.86 -2.98
C ASP A 492 -5.39 -30.46 -4.33
N ILE A 493 -4.64 -31.36 -4.96
CA ILE A 493 -4.01 -31.11 -6.27
C ILE A 493 -5.07 -30.87 -7.35
N VAL A 494 -6.13 -31.69 -7.35
CA VAL A 494 -7.26 -31.55 -8.29
C VAL A 494 -7.93 -30.20 -8.09
N ASP A 495 -8.18 -29.79 -6.84
CA ASP A 495 -8.81 -28.51 -6.51
C ASP A 495 -7.96 -27.31 -6.94
N TRP A 496 -6.64 -27.34 -6.70
CA TRP A 496 -5.74 -26.26 -7.11
C TRP A 496 -5.65 -26.15 -8.64
N VAL A 497 -5.56 -27.30 -9.33
CA VAL A 497 -5.51 -27.34 -10.79
C VAL A 497 -6.82 -26.85 -11.40
N ASN A 498 -7.97 -27.29 -10.87
CA ASN A 498 -9.28 -26.85 -11.35
C ASN A 498 -9.50 -25.35 -11.08
N THR A 499 -9.08 -24.85 -9.91
CA THR A 499 -9.11 -23.41 -9.59
C THR A 499 -8.33 -22.60 -10.62
N ALA A 500 -7.09 -22.98 -10.91
CA ALA A 500 -6.26 -22.31 -11.92
C ALA A 500 -6.87 -22.40 -13.33
N ARG A 501 -7.48 -23.54 -13.69
CA ARG A 501 -8.17 -23.72 -14.97
C ARG A 501 -9.40 -22.82 -15.12
N HIS A 502 -10.27 -22.80 -14.11
CA HIS A 502 -11.47 -21.95 -14.14
C HIS A 502 -11.10 -20.47 -14.19
N GLN A 503 -10.09 -20.05 -13.42
CA GLN A 503 -9.58 -18.67 -13.51
C GLN A 503 -9.01 -18.35 -14.90
N MET A 504 -8.33 -19.32 -15.54
CA MET A 504 -7.79 -19.16 -16.89
C MET A 504 -8.90 -19.05 -17.93
N GLU A 505 -9.96 -19.83 -17.81
CA GLU A 505 -11.13 -19.78 -18.70
C GLU A 505 -11.83 -18.43 -18.58
N ALA A 506 -12.16 -18.01 -17.36
CA ALA A 506 -12.72 -16.68 -17.08
C ALA A 506 -11.83 -15.54 -17.60
N MET A 507 -10.50 -15.69 -17.50
CA MET A 507 -9.55 -14.72 -18.05
C MET A 507 -9.64 -14.59 -19.57
N PHE A 508 -9.75 -15.70 -20.29
CA PHE A 508 -9.89 -15.63 -21.75
C PHE A 508 -11.24 -15.05 -22.17
N GLU A 509 -12.32 -15.30 -21.41
CA GLU A 509 -13.62 -14.68 -21.65
C GLU A 509 -13.57 -13.17 -21.43
N LEU A 510 -13.02 -12.71 -20.30
CA LEU A 510 -12.82 -11.29 -20.02
C LEU A 510 -11.91 -10.63 -21.05
N LEU A 511 -10.85 -11.32 -21.49
CA LEU A 511 -9.93 -10.81 -22.51
C LEU A 511 -10.63 -10.63 -23.85
N GLU A 512 -11.53 -11.54 -24.24
CA GLU A 512 -12.33 -11.41 -25.47
C GLU A 512 -13.29 -10.23 -25.40
N GLN A 513 -13.95 -10.01 -24.26
CA GLN A 513 -14.84 -8.87 -24.03
C GLN A 513 -14.08 -7.53 -23.97
N ALA A 514 -12.85 -7.53 -23.47
CA ALA A 514 -12.02 -6.32 -23.36
C ALA A 514 -11.27 -6.00 -24.65
N LEU A 515 -11.03 -6.97 -25.54
CA LEU A 515 -10.17 -6.84 -26.72
C LEU A 515 -10.42 -5.58 -27.56
N PRO A 516 -11.67 -5.15 -27.85
CA PRO A 516 -11.93 -3.96 -28.65
C PRO A 516 -11.51 -2.65 -27.98
N ARG A 517 -11.39 -2.64 -26.64
CA ARG A 517 -11.03 -1.47 -25.83
C ARG A 517 -9.53 -1.36 -25.58
N LEU A 518 -8.78 -2.44 -25.78
CA LEU A 518 -7.34 -2.48 -25.55
C LEU A 518 -6.57 -1.70 -26.64
N SER A 519 -5.44 -1.11 -26.25
CA SER A 519 -4.49 -0.49 -27.19
C SER A 519 -3.89 -1.50 -28.17
N ASP A 520 -3.39 -1.04 -29.33
CA ASP A 520 -2.80 -1.92 -30.36
C ASP A 520 -1.67 -2.81 -29.81
N ALA A 521 -0.85 -2.26 -28.93
CA ALA A 521 0.22 -3.00 -28.25
C ALA A 521 -0.34 -4.11 -27.35
N ALA A 522 -1.37 -3.80 -26.56
CA ALA A 522 -2.04 -4.77 -25.71
C ALA A 522 -2.81 -5.83 -26.52
N GLN A 523 -3.41 -5.46 -27.66
CA GLN A 523 -4.05 -6.42 -28.57
C GLN A 523 -3.03 -7.41 -29.17
N SER A 524 -1.83 -6.96 -29.52
CA SER A 524 -0.75 -7.84 -30.00
C SER A 524 -0.33 -8.87 -28.93
N LEU A 525 -0.22 -8.42 -27.68
CA LEU A 525 0.03 -9.29 -26.53
C LEU A 525 -1.14 -10.25 -26.27
N ALA A 526 -2.38 -9.79 -26.39
CA ALA A 526 -3.57 -10.64 -26.26
C ALA A 526 -3.58 -11.77 -27.29
N ARG A 527 -3.24 -11.49 -28.57
CA ARG A 527 -3.09 -12.53 -29.60
C ARG A 527 -1.99 -13.53 -29.25
N SER A 528 -0.85 -13.04 -28.76
CA SER A 528 0.26 -13.88 -28.31
C SER A 528 -0.13 -14.77 -27.12
N LEU A 529 -0.90 -14.24 -26.17
CA LEU A 529 -1.41 -14.98 -25.01
C LEU A 529 -2.43 -16.04 -25.43
N ARG A 530 -3.33 -15.74 -26.39
CA ARG A 530 -4.24 -16.73 -26.99
C ARG A 530 -3.47 -17.88 -27.64
N ALA A 531 -2.41 -17.58 -28.40
CA ALA A 531 -1.55 -18.61 -28.98
C ALA A 531 -0.82 -19.45 -27.92
N ALA A 532 -0.55 -18.89 -26.74
CA ALA A 532 0.07 -19.59 -25.62
C ALA A 532 -0.89 -20.47 -24.80
N ARG A 533 -2.23 -20.37 -25.01
CA ARG A 533 -3.26 -21.10 -24.24
C ARG A 533 -2.98 -22.61 -24.10
N PRO A 534 -2.64 -23.38 -25.16
CA PRO A 534 -2.36 -24.81 -25.01
C PRO A 534 -1.09 -25.13 -24.21
N ARG A 535 -0.10 -24.22 -24.19
CA ARG A 535 1.12 -24.36 -23.37
C ARG A 535 0.81 -24.08 -21.91
N LEU A 536 0.07 -23.00 -21.63
CA LEU A 536 -0.35 -22.64 -20.28
C LEU A 536 -1.20 -23.76 -19.65
N TYR A 537 -2.15 -24.31 -20.40
CA TYR A 537 -2.97 -25.43 -19.94
C TYR A 537 -2.13 -26.66 -19.58
N ARG A 538 -1.14 -27.03 -20.41
CA ARG A 538 -0.21 -28.14 -20.10
C ARG A 538 0.64 -27.87 -18.85
N ARG A 539 1.04 -26.61 -18.62
CA ARG A 539 1.79 -26.21 -17.43
C ARG A 539 0.96 -26.37 -16.16
N ILE A 540 -0.30 -25.95 -16.20
CA ILE A 540 -1.26 -26.11 -15.10
C ILE A 540 -1.49 -27.59 -14.78
N LEU A 541 -1.69 -28.43 -15.81
CA LEU A 541 -1.91 -29.86 -15.63
C LEU A 541 -0.68 -30.65 -15.16
N ARG A 542 0.53 -30.09 -15.26
CA ARG A 542 1.77 -30.79 -14.87
C ARG A 542 1.72 -31.28 -13.42
N ALA A 543 1.13 -30.48 -12.52
CA ALA A 543 1.00 -30.84 -11.11
C ALA A 543 0.15 -32.09 -10.87
N SER A 544 -0.86 -32.35 -11.70
CA SER A 544 -1.69 -33.57 -11.61
C SER A 544 -0.95 -34.86 -11.98
N GLY A 545 0.16 -34.75 -12.72
CA GLY A 545 0.98 -35.89 -13.15
C GLY A 545 2.08 -36.27 -12.17
N VAL A 546 2.23 -35.55 -11.06
CA VAL A 546 3.31 -35.76 -10.09
C VAL A 546 2.71 -36.29 -8.78
N ARG A 547 3.27 -37.38 -8.25
CA ARG A 547 2.97 -37.83 -6.90
C ARG A 547 3.72 -36.92 -5.94
N LEU A 548 3.00 -36.06 -5.22
CA LEU A 548 3.60 -35.13 -4.28
C LEU A 548 3.77 -35.80 -2.91
N ASP A 549 4.99 -35.75 -2.37
CA ASP A 549 5.29 -36.09 -0.98
C ASP A 549 5.64 -34.80 -0.22
N ALA A 550 4.60 -34.04 0.12
CA ALA A 550 4.73 -32.75 0.76
C ALA A 550 3.57 -32.50 1.73
N MET A 551 3.82 -31.65 2.73
CA MET A 551 2.81 -31.22 3.68
C MET A 551 2.25 -29.83 3.35
N LYS A 552 0.95 -29.64 3.56
CA LYS A 552 0.27 -28.34 3.58
C LYS A 552 0.18 -27.81 5.01
N THR A 553 0.22 -26.49 5.16
CA THR A 553 0.17 -25.78 6.45
C THR A 553 -0.71 -24.55 6.31
N ARG A 554 -0.95 -23.85 7.42
CA ARG A 554 -1.43 -22.46 7.31
C ARG A 554 -0.37 -21.64 6.55
N CYS A 555 -0.85 -20.70 5.75
CA CYS A 555 -0.06 -19.83 4.89
C CYS A 555 -0.52 -18.38 5.07
N HIS A 556 0.27 -17.42 4.61
CA HIS A 556 -0.13 -16.02 4.55
C HIS A 556 -1.29 -15.80 3.58
N GLY A 557 -1.27 -16.47 2.42
CA GLY A 557 -2.35 -16.51 1.43
C GLY A 557 -2.47 -15.29 0.51
N ASN A 558 -1.75 -14.21 0.80
CA ASN A 558 -1.63 -13.00 -0.03
C ASN A 558 -0.24 -12.36 0.09
N TYR A 559 0.80 -13.19 0.05
CA TYR A 559 2.16 -12.71 0.31
C TYR A 559 2.79 -12.05 -0.93
N HIS A 560 3.26 -10.81 -0.76
CA HIS A 560 3.97 -10.01 -1.76
C HIS A 560 4.86 -8.97 -1.05
N LEU A 561 5.68 -8.21 -1.80
CA LEU A 561 6.61 -7.23 -1.21
C LEU A 561 5.95 -6.16 -0.33
N GLY A 562 4.69 -5.82 -0.60
CA GLY A 562 3.91 -4.87 0.20
C GLY A 562 3.55 -5.40 1.60
N GLN A 563 3.64 -6.71 1.82
CA GLN A 563 3.36 -7.36 3.11
C GLN A 563 4.62 -7.68 3.92
N ALA A 564 5.79 -7.27 3.42
CA ALA A 564 7.06 -7.36 4.13
C ALA A 564 7.54 -5.96 4.49
N TRP A 565 7.61 -5.63 5.77
CA TRP A 565 8.07 -4.33 6.26
C TRP A 565 9.56 -4.37 6.56
N LEU A 566 10.31 -3.41 6.05
CA LEU A 566 11.76 -3.33 6.28
C LEU A 566 12.02 -2.74 7.67
N VAL A 567 12.79 -3.47 8.48
CA VAL A 567 13.18 -3.06 9.84
C VAL A 567 14.66 -3.37 10.04
N ASN A 568 15.50 -2.33 10.11
CA ASN A 568 16.92 -2.45 10.46
C ASN A 568 17.69 -3.48 9.62
N ASN A 569 17.52 -3.45 8.29
CA ASN A 569 18.06 -4.42 7.33
C ASN A 569 17.51 -5.86 7.47
N ASP A 570 16.38 -6.01 8.14
CA ASP A 570 15.61 -7.25 8.27
C ASP A 570 14.15 -7.01 7.88
N PHE A 571 13.29 -8.02 7.99
CA PHE A 571 11.89 -7.95 7.63
C PHE A 571 10.96 -8.40 8.76
N LEU A 572 9.83 -7.71 8.85
CA LEU A 572 8.63 -8.19 9.51
C LEU A 572 7.58 -8.57 8.46
N ILE A 573 6.82 -9.62 8.71
CA ILE A 573 5.72 -10.07 7.86
C ILE A 573 4.41 -9.57 8.49
N ALA A 574 3.55 -8.94 7.71
CA ALA A 574 2.33 -8.31 8.22
C ALA A 574 1.12 -8.56 7.31
N ASN A 575 -0.08 -8.20 7.79
CA ASN A 575 -1.35 -8.28 7.05
C ASN A 575 -1.64 -9.67 6.45
N TYR A 576 -1.38 -10.71 7.23
CA TYR A 576 -1.70 -12.10 6.89
C TYR A 576 -3.18 -12.43 7.06
N GLY A 577 -3.55 -13.64 6.67
CA GLY A 577 -4.92 -14.13 6.74
C GLY A 577 -5.62 -14.21 5.39
N GLY A 578 -4.91 -14.19 4.26
CA GLY A 578 -5.45 -14.40 2.92
C GLY A 578 -6.02 -13.16 2.23
N ALA A 579 -6.26 -13.29 0.91
CA ALA A 579 -6.70 -12.18 0.06
C ALA A 579 -8.12 -11.67 0.43
N PRO A 580 -8.38 -10.36 0.33
CA PRO A 580 -9.73 -9.80 0.43
C PRO A 580 -10.69 -10.45 -0.57
N GLY A 581 -11.96 -10.60 -0.19
CA GLY A 581 -13.03 -11.13 -1.07
C GLY A 581 -13.23 -12.65 -1.05
N ARG A 582 -12.41 -13.41 -0.32
CA ARG A 582 -12.65 -14.84 -0.03
C ARG A 582 -13.36 -15.02 1.31
N SER A 583 -14.15 -16.08 1.43
CA SER A 583 -14.80 -16.44 2.70
C SER A 583 -13.76 -16.75 3.78
N TRP A 584 -14.13 -16.61 5.06
CA TRP A 584 -13.22 -16.97 6.16
C TRP A 584 -12.82 -18.44 6.13
N GLY A 585 -13.75 -19.33 5.78
CA GLY A 585 -13.47 -20.76 5.61
C GLY A 585 -12.35 -21.00 4.59
N GLU A 586 -12.43 -20.38 3.41
CA GLU A 586 -11.39 -20.50 2.38
C GLU A 586 -10.05 -19.89 2.82
N ARG A 587 -10.08 -18.74 3.49
CA ARG A 587 -8.88 -18.05 3.98
C ARG A 587 -8.16 -18.81 5.10
N ARG A 588 -8.87 -19.69 5.82
CA ARG A 588 -8.32 -20.53 6.90
C ARG A 588 -7.82 -21.89 6.43
N ARG A 589 -8.08 -22.31 5.18
CA ARG A 589 -7.63 -23.61 4.67
C ARG A 589 -6.10 -23.70 4.65
N LYS A 590 -5.58 -24.86 5.03
CA LYS A 590 -4.16 -25.19 4.86
C LYS A 590 -3.84 -25.33 3.37
N HIS A 591 -2.66 -24.87 2.98
CA HIS A 591 -2.21 -24.86 1.59
C HIS A 591 -0.71 -25.18 1.53
N ALA A 592 -0.20 -25.49 0.34
CA ALA A 592 1.24 -25.62 0.12
C ALA A 592 1.94 -24.25 0.31
N PRO A 593 2.98 -24.15 1.17
CA PRO A 593 3.72 -22.90 1.40
C PRO A 593 4.35 -22.28 0.15
N LEU A 594 4.57 -23.09 -0.88
CA LEU A 594 5.06 -22.62 -2.18
C LEU A 594 4.10 -21.62 -2.87
N GLN A 595 2.83 -21.54 -2.46
CA GLN A 595 1.90 -20.54 -2.96
C GLN A 595 2.33 -19.11 -2.56
N ASP A 596 2.77 -18.90 -1.32
CA ASP A 596 3.26 -17.60 -0.86
C ASP A 596 4.61 -17.25 -1.52
N VAL A 597 5.47 -18.25 -1.70
CA VAL A 597 6.74 -18.09 -2.43
C VAL A 597 6.48 -17.68 -3.89
N ALA A 598 5.50 -18.28 -4.56
CA ALA A 598 5.09 -17.89 -5.91
C ALA A 598 4.58 -16.44 -5.96
N GLY A 599 3.79 -16.03 -4.96
CA GLY A 599 3.33 -14.64 -4.81
C GLY A 599 4.48 -13.64 -4.70
N MET A 600 5.47 -13.92 -3.84
CA MET A 600 6.65 -13.06 -3.68
C MET A 600 7.50 -12.99 -4.96
N LEU A 601 7.73 -14.12 -5.63
CA LEU A 601 8.49 -14.16 -6.89
C LEU A 601 7.80 -13.38 -8.02
N LEU A 602 6.46 -13.41 -8.05
CA LEU A 602 5.68 -12.61 -8.98
C LEU A 602 5.80 -11.12 -8.64
N SER A 603 5.69 -10.75 -7.35
CA SER A 603 5.85 -9.36 -6.87
C SER A 603 7.21 -8.76 -7.24
N LEU A 604 8.30 -9.54 -7.19
CA LEU A 604 9.61 -9.11 -7.70
C LEU A 604 9.61 -8.82 -9.20
N SER A 605 8.86 -9.60 -9.99
CA SER A 605 8.74 -9.36 -11.43
C SER A 605 7.92 -8.10 -11.71
N GLU A 606 6.92 -7.82 -10.87
CA GLU A 606 6.06 -6.65 -10.99
C GLU A 606 6.78 -5.35 -10.66
N VAL A 607 7.52 -5.30 -9.55
CA VAL A 607 8.27 -4.10 -9.19
C VAL A 607 9.37 -3.81 -10.21
N GLY A 608 9.95 -4.84 -10.84
CA GLY A 608 10.85 -4.69 -11.98
C GLY A 608 10.21 -4.00 -13.18
N ALA A 609 9.00 -4.43 -13.55
CA ALA A 609 8.23 -3.82 -14.63
C ALA A 609 7.79 -2.39 -14.27
N ALA A 610 7.39 -2.14 -13.02
CA ALA A 610 7.00 -0.82 -12.54
C ALA A 610 8.19 0.16 -12.58
N ALA A 611 9.36 -0.25 -12.08
CA ALA A 611 10.58 0.55 -12.15
C ALA A 611 10.98 0.85 -13.60
N LEU A 612 10.87 -0.13 -14.51
CA LEU A 612 11.15 0.09 -15.92
C LEU A 612 10.19 1.10 -16.53
N ALA A 613 8.89 0.99 -16.25
CA ALA A 613 7.88 1.91 -16.75
C ALA A 613 8.15 3.34 -16.24
N GLU A 614 8.51 3.49 -14.96
CA GLU A 614 8.87 4.78 -14.38
C GLU A 614 10.15 5.35 -15.02
N VAL A 615 11.15 4.50 -15.27
CA VAL A 615 12.43 4.94 -15.87
C VAL A 615 12.31 5.24 -17.37
N ALA A 616 11.44 4.53 -18.08
CA ALA A 616 11.24 4.63 -19.53
C ALA A 616 10.08 5.54 -19.95
N ALA A 617 9.38 6.18 -19.00
CA ALA A 617 8.17 6.97 -19.25
C ALA A 617 8.31 7.97 -20.43
N ASP A 618 9.47 8.63 -20.53
CA ASP A 618 9.71 9.66 -21.54
C ASP A 618 10.39 9.15 -22.83
N SER A 619 10.77 7.86 -22.91
CA SER A 619 11.52 7.32 -24.06
C SER A 619 11.41 5.79 -24.21
N PRO A 620 10.70 5.29 -25.24
CA PRO A 620 10.62 3.86 -25.54
C PRO A 620 11.97 3.20 -25.85
N GLU A 621 12.90 3.94 -26.49
CA GLU A 621 14.25 3.45 -26.81
C GLU A 621 15.06 3.16 -25.53
N VAL A 622 14.93 4.02 -24.52
CA VAL A 622 15.56 3.82 -23.20
C VAL A 622 14.96 2.59 -22.51
N GLY A 623 13.65 2.38 -22.63
CA GLY A 623 12.99 1.18 -22.11
C GLY A 623 13.57 -0.12 -22.69
N ALA A 624 13.74 -0.18 -24.02
CA ALA A 624 14.31 -1.37 -24.68
C ALA A 624 15.76 -1.65 -24.25
N MET A 625 16.58 -0.60 -24.06
CA MET A 625 17.94 -0.73 -23.55
C MET A 625 17.97 -1.26 -22.11
N LEU A 626 17.13 -0.70 -21.23
CA LEU A 626 17.10 -1.04 -19.81
C LEU A 626 16.42 -2.37 -19.50
N GLN A 627 15.62 -2.91 -20.41
CA GLN A 627 14.94 -4.20 -20.23
C GLN A 627 15.93 -5.31 -19.84
N ARG A 628 17.12 -5.35 -20.47
CA ARG A 628 18.14 -6.35 -20.13
C ARG A 628 18.62 -6.22 -18.68
N HIS A 629 18.80 -5.00 -18.18
CA HIS A 629 19.21 -4.77 -16.78
C HIS A 629 18.12 -5.20 -15.80
N VAL A 630 16.85 -4.98 -16.14
CA VAL A 630 15.71 -5.46 -15.34
C VAL A 630 15.65 -6.99 -15.34
N ASP A 631 15.83 -7.63 -16.49
CA ASP A 631 15.84 -9.10 -16.59
C ASP A 631 17.01 -9.71 -15.80
N ASP A 632 18.18 -9.08 -15.82
CA ASP A 632 19.35 -9.50 -15.05
C ASP A 632 19.13 -9.34 -13.54
N TRP A 633 18.60 -8.18 -13.12
CA TRP A 633 18.22 -7.91 -11.73
C TRP A 633 17.15 -8.89 -11.23
N GLU A 634 16.08 -9.11 -12.00
CA GLU A 634 14.97 -9.98 -11.62
C GLU A 634 15.48 -11.41 -11.39
N ARG A 635 16.32 -11.91 -12.30
CA ARG A 635 16.96 -13.23 -12.14
C ARG A 635 17.81 -13.30 -10.89
N ALA A 636 18.62 -12.28 -10.60
CA ALA A 636 19.47 -12.23 -9.42
C ALA A 636 18.65 -12.18 -8.11
N ALA A 637 17.66 -11.30 -8.03
CA ALA A 637 16.80 -11.11 -6.87
C ALA A 637 15.96 -12.36 -6.57
N ARG A 638 15.29 -12.92 -7.58
CA ARG A 638 14.49 -14.16 -7.44
C ARG A 638 15.36 -15.34 -7.00
N ARG A 639 16.57 -15.45 -7.56
CA ARG A 639 17.53 -16.48 -7.18
C ARG A 639 17.98 -16.31 -5.72
N ALA A 640 18.34 -15.10 -5.32
CA ALA A 640 18.77 -14.78 -3.95
C ALA A 640 17.69 -15.15 -2.93
N PHE A 641 16.45 -14.73 -3.17
CA PHE A 641 15.30 -15.06 -2.33
C PHE A 641 15.03 -16.57 -2.29
N PHE A 642 14.82 -17.21 -3.44
CA PHE A 642 14.40 -18.61 -3.50
C PHE A 642 15.48 -19.59 -3.00
N GLN A 643 16.76 -19.31 -3.27
CA GLN A 643 17.85 -20.15 -2.76
C GLN A 643 17.96 -20.06 -1.23
N SER A 644 17.79 -18.86 -0.66
CA SER A 644 17.79 -18.68 0.79
C SER A 644 16.61 -19.40 1.44
N TYR A 645 15.41 -19.25 0.88
CA TYR A 645 14.21 -19.94 1.32
C TYR A 645 14.38 -21.47 1.28
N ARG A 646 14.81 -22.02 0.13
CA ARG A 646 15.03 -23.46 -0.03
C ARG A 646 16.07 -24.01 0.96
N LYS A 647 17.16 -23.27 1.18
CA LYS A 647 18.20 -23.65 2.13
C LYS A 647 17.63 -23.73 3.55
N ALA A 648 16.83 -22.75 3.96
CA ALA A 648 16.20 -22.74 5.28
C ALA A 648 15.11 -23.81 5.45
N MET A 649 14.42 -24.19 4.37
CA MET A 649 13.40 -25.25 4.35
C MET A 649 13.96 -26.66 4.12
N THR A 650 15.28 -26.82 3.97
CA THR A 650 15.88 -28.12 3.66
C THR A 650 15.59 -29.13 4.77
N GLY A 651 15.00 -30.27 4.42
CA GLY A 651 14.59 -31.32 5.37
C GLY A 651 13.26 -31.07 6.10
N HIS A 652 12.58 -29.95 5.84
CA HIS A 652 11.29 -29.66 6.44
C HIS A 652 10.13 -30.28 5.62
N PRO A 653 9.17 -31.00 6.24
CA PRO A 653 8.12 -31.73 5.52
C PRO A 653 7.21 -30.89 4.60
N SER A 654 7.07 -29.59 4.91
CA SER A 654 6.26 -28.66 4.10
C SER A 654 6.95 -28.15 2.82
N PHE A 655 8.19 -28.60 2.55
CA PHE A 655 8.89 -28.33 1.30
C PHE A 655 9.19 -29.66 0.59
N PRO A 656 8.79 -29.85 -0.68
CA PRO A 656 9.03 -31.10 -1.39
C PRO A 656 10.53 -31.43 -1.48
N ALA A 657 10.90 -32.66 -1.12
CA ALA A 657 12.29 -33.11 -1.19
C ALA A 657 12.77 -33.28 -2.64
N ASP A 658 11.89 -33.75 -3.53
CA ASP A 658 12.17 -33.85 -4.97
C ASP A 658 12.08 -32.46 -5.64
N PRO A 659 13.16 -31.97 -6.27
CA PRO A 659 13.12 -30.74 -7.04
C PRO A 659 12.05 -30.72 -8.13
N ALA A 660 11.71 -31.85 -8.74
CA ALA A 660 10.67 -31.94 -9.78
C ALA A 660 9.27 -31.66 -9.22
N GLU A 661 8.98 -32.13 -8.00
CA GLU A 661 7.74 -31.84 -7.28
C GLU A 661 7.63 -30.35 -6.93
N ALA A 662 8.71 -29.78 -6.37
CA ALA A 662 8.76 -28.35 -6.06
C ALA A 662 8.60 -27.47 -7.30
N GLU A 663 9.21 -27.86 -8.44
CA GLU A 663 9.06 -27.15 -9.71
C GLU A 663 7.63 -27.23 -10.27
N ALA A 664 6.98 -28.40 -10.16
CA ALA A 664 5.61 -28.58 -10.63
C ALA A 664 4.63 -27.69 -9.84
N LEU A 665 4.71 -27.68 -8.51
CA LEU A 665 3.90 -26.82 -7.64
C LEU A 665 4.19 -25.33 -7.88
N MET A 666 5.47 -24.96 -7.97
CA MET A 666 5.86 -23.57 -8.25
C MET A 666 5.32 -23.10 -9.60
N THR A 667 5.36 -23.95 -10.63
CA THR A 667 4.81 -23.64 -11.96
C THR A 667 3.30 -23.42 -11.90
N LEU A 668 2.57 -24.30 -11.19
CA LEU A 668 1.13 -24.17 -11.01
C LEU A 668 0.77 -22.84 -10.32
N PHE A 669 1.36 -22.55 -9.17
CA PHE A 669 1.00 -21.36 -8.39
C PHE A 669 1.46 -20.05 -9.03
N LEU A 670 2.60 -20.04 -9.73
CA LEU A 670 3.00 -18.88 -10.55
C LEU A 670 2.01 -18.65 -11.70
N ALA A 671 1.53 -19.70 -12.35
CA ALA A 671 0.52 -19.59 -13.40
C ALA A 671 -0.80 -19.04 -12.83
N GLU A 672 -1.32 -19.66 -11.76
CA GLU A 672 -2.56 -19.23 -11.08
C GLU A 672 -2.49 -17.73 -10.69
N LYS A 673 -1.44 -17.31 -9.99
CA LYS A 673 -1.28 -15.92 -9.56
C LYS A 673 -1.13 -14.96 -10.74
N SER A 674 -0.41 -15.34 -11.79
CA SER A 674 -0.26 -14.52 -13.00
C SER A 674 -1.58 -14.37 -13.77
N ILE A 675 -2.40 -15.43 -13.83
CA ILE A 675 -3.75 -15.40 -14.41
C ILE A 675 -4.64 -14.45 -13.62
N LEU A 676 -4.64 -14.56 -12.29
CA LEU A 676 -5.43 -13.68 -11.42
C LEU A 676 -5.08 -12.20 -11.62
N GLN A 677 -3.80 -11.87 -11.83
CA GLN A 677 -3.38 -10.50 -12.13
C GLN A 677 -3.96 -9.97 -13.44
N VAL A 678 -3.98 -10.80 -14.50
CA VAL A 678 -4.59 -10.42 -15.77
C VAL A 678 -6.09 -10.19 -15.59
N ASN A 679 -6.78 -11.05 -14.82
CA ASN A 679 -8.20 -10.87 -14.49
C ASN A 679 -8.47 -9.53 -13.80
N VAL A 680 -7.72 -9.23 -12.73
CA VAL A 680 -7.88 -7.98 -11.97
C VAL A 680 -7.58 -6.77 -12.86
N ALA A 681 -6.52 -6.83 -13.67
CA ALA A 681 -6.16 -5.74 -14.56
C ALA A 681 -7.22 -5.49 -15.65
N LEU A 682 -7.79 -6.56 -16.22
CA LEU A 682 -8.86 -6.47 -17.23
C LEU A 682 -10.17 -5.95 -16.62
N ALA A 683 -10.54 -6.42 -15.42
CA ALA A 683 -11.76 -5.99 -14.73
C ALA A 683 -11.73 -4.50 -14.35
N ARG A 684 -10.55 -3.98 -14.01
CA ARG A 684 -10.33 -2.58 -13.63
C ARG A 684 -10.00 -1.64 -14.80
N ASP A 685 -9.99 -2.15 -16.04
CA ASP A 685 -9.54 -1.43 -17.23
C ASP A 685 -8.18 -0.72 -17.02
N SER A 686 -7.24 -1.44 -16.39
CA SER A 686 -5.97 -0.87 -15.95
C SER A 686 -5.00 -0.69 -17.11
N ALA A 687 -4.26 0.42 -17.13
CA ALA A 687 -3.12 0.62 -18.04
C ALA A 687 -2.04 -0.49 -17.94
N GLY A 688 -2.01 -1.24 -16.83
CA GLY A 688 -1.07 -2.34 -16.57
C GLY A 688 -1.40 -3.68 -17.24
N VAL A 689 -2.54 -3.81 -17.94
CA VAL A 689 -2.99 -5.08 -18.56
C VAL A 689 -1.93 -5.69 -19.49
N GLY A 690 -1.24 -4.86 -20.29
CA GLY A 690 -0.18 -5.33 -21.20
C GLY A 690 0.97 -6.02 -20.46
N ALA A 691 1.48 -5.40 -19.38
CA ALA A 691 2.57 -5.97 -18.58
C ALA A 691 2.16 -7.28 -17.90
N ALA A 692 0.92 -7.37 -17.41
CA ALA A 692 0.38 -8.60 -16.82
C ALA A 692 0.32 -9.75 -17.86
N MET A 693 -0.19 -9.48 -19.06
CA MET A 693 -0.21 -10.47 -20.15
C MET A 693 1.20 -10.93 -20.54
N GLN A 694 2.16 -10.00 -20.63
CA GLN A 694 3.55 -10.33 -20.97
C GLN A 694 4.19 -11.26 -19.94
N ARG A 695 3.96 -11.04 -18.63
CA ARG A 695 4.43 -11.95 -17.57
C ARG A 695 3.80 -13.33 -17.69
N LEU A 696 2.50 -13.42 -17.92
CA LEU A 696 1.82 -14.71 -18.11
C LEU A 696 2.36 -15.47 -19.33
N ILE A 697 2.67 -14.77 -20.43
CA ILE A 697 3.33 -15.36 -21.60
C ILE A 697 4.72 -15.91 -21.23
N GLN A 698 5.49 -15.20 -20.39
CA GLN A 698 6.79 -15.71 -19.92
C GLN A 698 6.63 -16.97 -19.06
N VAL A 699 5.63 -17.03 -18.19
CA VAL A 699 5.30 -18.24 -17.40
C VAL A 699 4.94 -19.41 -18.32
N ALA A 700 4.26 -19.16 -19.44
CA ALA A 700 3.94 -20.20 -20.41
C ALA A 700 5.16 -20.66 -21.26
N ARG A 701 6.24 -19.86 -21.31
CA ARG A 701 7.48 -20.14 -22.08
C ARG A 701 8.55 -20.86 -21.25
N ARG A 702 8.72 -20.45 -19.98
CA ARG A 702 9.51 -21.19 -18.99
C ARG A 702 8.88 -22.56 -18.80
#